data_AF-A0A1X7SSS8-F1
#
_entry.id   AF-A0A1X7SSS8-F1
#
_cell.length_a   1.000
_cell.length_b   1.000
_cell.length_c   1.000
_cell.angle_alpha   90.00
_cell.angle_beta   90.00
_cell.angle_gamma   90.00
#
_symmetry.space_group_name_H-M   'P 1'
#
loop_
_entity.id
_entity.type
_entity.pdbx_description
1 polymer ?
#
loop_
_entity_poly.entity_id
_entity_poly.type
_entity_poly.pdbx_seq_one_letter_code
_entity_poly.pdbx_strand_id
1 'polypeptide(L)'
;MAWAFNPTVNSPIDEYALKLREKYNKTLTRYKDPDINKYPAAGPTAPAVPFIPPKLIRLKNHQEKADAEFLHSIDKEILKHDNFEKIKIGDLLKPLRDKPLKFVLIEGEPGIGKSTLVKELALRWAKRTDKLLNNFKILFFIPLRLEIYQKAESIEDLIDVECINIISLIKRARGAGVLWILDGFDELPHHLRKSSTSIFIKLIKGDILPKSTVIVTSRHAATDPLLIFLEDDSKHIALRGFGSTEILKYASKYFKNQVVLFEFQSHYSGSTVIENMLYNPMNCFIMCKIFTDFIHTKNNNKYPITMTAIYNYYVRALLKRHLIDAQVIDINYEMPPHLIREIDFNISKLNDTWEDFYYLSRVAYKGVIKQEYVFGKELHNVSKLSMMDTIISFTGFDKDESSSFIHTTLQDYFAAIYLVNNPGSMFTETDMNQNSNLEDVLIFYVGLSKHIDRKIGTLDMLRTNVFHGSYNLIYLGISSLLLRCIYENDLLLHNQDYNLDFGHTWSIANVPMNNFDYFIAGYIAATHNITLRINVSHATQLTAFKKGLQFQQNSVNGKINIRLHYLDFSRADPVAEVDLPSDAVIGLNLMLDLDVYSICQIISKFPLLEELLIKIDDKFDCHSTILEHPLMKLKELERLAIVIMTYNYKSILEILKQFVVPERPLKI
;
A
#
# COMPACT_ATOMS: atom_id res chain seq x y z
N MET A 1 -4.24 -38.48 -8.53
CA MET A 1 -3.64 -38.35 -7.18
C MET A 1 -3.66 -39.71 -6.47
N ALA A 2 -2.75 -40.62 -6.81
CA ALA A 2 -2.53 -41.85 -6.03
C ALA A 2 -1.43 -41.56 -4.99
N TRP A 3 -1.74 -41.78 -3.71
CA TRP A 3 -0.95 -41.36 -2.55
C TRP A 3 0.32 -42.22 -2.39
N ALA A 4 1.47 -41.59 -2.18
CA ALA A 4 2.76 -42.27 -1.94
C ALA A 4 3.00 -42.65 -0.45
N PHE A 5 2.05 -42.34 0.43
CA PHE A 5 2.12 -42.73 1.83
C PHE A 5 1.10 -43.83 2.07
N ASN A 6 1.60 -45.05 2.35
CA ASN A 6 0.78 -46.20 2.68
C ASN A 6 -0.21 -45.82 3.81
N PRO A 7 -1.52 -46.10 3.68
CA PRO A 7 -2.53 -45.72 4.66
C PRO A 7 -2.54 -46.72 5.82
N THR A 8 -1.44 -46.80 6.56
CA THR A 8 -1.47 -47.41 7.90
C THR A 8 -1.75 -46.28 8.89
N VAL A 9 -2.86 -46.38 9.62
CA VAL A 9 -3.13 -45.55 10.80
C VAL A 9 -1.92 -45.74 11.74
N ASN A 10 -1.21 -44.64 12.06
CA ASN A 10 0.05 -44.57 12.83
C ASN A 10 1.37 -44.61 12.03
N SER A 11 1.47 -43.90 10.89
CA SER A 11 2.80 -43.66 10.30
C SER A 11 3.51 -42.47 10.99
N PRO A 12 4.86 -42.46 11.11
CA PRO A 12 5.59 -41.38 11.79
C PRO A 12 5.28 -39.96 11.26
N ILE A 13 4.94 -39.86 9.96
CA ILE A 13 4.56 -38.61 9.32
C ILE A 13 3.19 -38.10 9.80
N ASP A 14 2.26 -39.00 10.13
CA ASP A 14 0.93 -38.63 10.63
C ASP A 14 1.03 -38.16 12.10
N GLU A 15 1.88 -38.78 12.92
CA GLU A 15 2.18 -38.31 14.29
C GLU A 15 2.84 -36.93 14.27
N TYR A 16 3.83 -36.73 13.40
CA TYR A 16 4.47 -35.44 13.24
C TYR A 16 3.49 -34.36 12.76
N ALA A 17 2.62 -34.70 11.81
CA ALA A 17 1.57 -33.78 11.36
C ALA A 17 0.61 -33.38 12.49
N LEU A 18 0.26 -34.30 13.39
CA LEU A 18 -0.56 -33.97 14.57
C LEU A 18 0.16 -32.98 15.50
N LYS A 19 1.44 -33.22 15.82
CA LYS A 19 2.26 -32.31 16.63
C LYS A 19 2.34 -30.91 16.01
N LEU A 20 2.54 -30.81 14.69
CA LEU A 20 2.54 -29.53 13.98
C LEU A 20 1.18 -28.82 14.06
N ARG A 21 0.06 -29.54 13.90
CA ARG A 21 -1.28 -28.95 14.00
C ARG A 21 -1.54 -28.41 15.39
N GLU A 22 -1.18 -29.14 16.44
CA GLU A 22 -1.31 -28.68 17.83
C GLU A 22 -0.44 -27.45 18.08
N LYS A 23 0.83 -27.48 17.64
CA LYS A 23 1.75 -26.34 17.75
C LYS A 23 1.20 -25.10 17.05
N TYR A 24 0.73 -25.23 15.81
CA TYR A 24 0.16 -24.10 15.06
C TYR A 24 -1.12 -23.58 15.70
N ASN A 25 -2.01 -24.46 16.15
CA ASN A 25 -3.20 -24.03 16.86
C ASN A 25 -2.83 -23.26 18.14
N LYS A 26 -1.90 -23.78 18.94
CA LYS A 26 -1.41 -23.10 20.15
C LYS A 26 -0.76 -21.75 19.82
N THR A 27 0.26 -21.72 18.96
CA THR A 27 1.03 -20.50 18.66
C THR A 27 0.19 -19.42 17.98
N LEU A 28 -0.66 -19.78 17.00
CA LEU A 28 -1.46 -18.80 16.25
C LEU A 28 -2.73 -18.35 16.99
N THR A 29 -3.14 -19.07 18.04
CA THR A 29 -4.25 -18.63 18.92
C THR A 29 -3.79 -18.09 20.26
N ARG A 30 -2.51 -18.24 20.65
CA ARG A 30 -1.92 -17.74 21.90
C ARG A 30 -2.25 -16.28 22.15
N TYR A 31 -2.20 -15.46 21.11
CA TYR A 31 -2.49 -14.03 21.23
C TYR A 31 -3.96 -13.69 21.52
N LYS A 32 -4.88 -14.65 21.37
CA LYS A 32 -6.31 -14.51 21.72
C LYS A 32 -6.58 -14.83 23.19
N ASP A 33 -5.58 -15.34 23.92
CA ASP A 33 -5.66 -15.63 25.33
C ASP A 33 -5.35 -14.35 26.14
N PRO A 34 -6.35 -13.79 26.84
CA PRO A 34 -6.18 -12.55 27.61
C PRO A 34 -5.25 -12.71 28.84
N ASP A 35 -5.02 -13.93 29.31
CA ASP A 35 -4.15 -14.20 30.47
C ASP A 35 -2.68 -14.34 30.07
N ILE A 36 -2.41 -14.82 28.84
CA ILE A 36 -1.04 -14.95 28.30
C ILE A 36 -0.58 -13.64 27.65
N ASN A 37 -1.51 -12.88 27.09
CA ASN A 37 -1.23 -11.67 26.34
C ASN A 37 -1.92 -10.48 27.00
N LYS A 38 -1.44 -10.12 28.19
CA LYS A 38 -2.04 -9.06 29.01
C LYS A 38 -2.20 -7.76 28.21
N TYR A 39 -1.25 -7.40 27.33
CA TYR A 39 -1.28 -6.21 26.46
C TYR A 39 -0.35 -6.26 25.20
N PRO A 40 -0.80 -6.67 24.01
CA PRO A 40 -0.06 -6.60 22.76
C PRO A 40 -0.18 -5.25 22.05
N ALA A 41 0.97 -4.60 21.95
CA ALA A 41 1.70 -4.41 20.70
C ALA A 41 0.96 -4.89 19.40
N ALA A 42 0.65 -3.99 18.44
CA ALA A 42 0.20 -4.17 17.01
C ALA A 42 -0.23 -5.57 16.53
N GLY A 43 -1.01 -6.21 17.36
CA GLY A 43 -1.26 -7.64 17.41
C GLY A 43 -2.43 -7.86 18.40
N PRO A 44 -2.91 -9.10 18.55
CA PRO A 44 -4.33 -9.41 18.81
C PRO A 44 -4.98 -9.05 20.17
N THR A 45 -4.88 -7.83 20.71
CA THR A 45 -5.72 -7.37 21.87
C THR A 45 -6.54 -6.12 21.64
N ALA A 46 -7.27 -6.11 20.54
CA ALA A 46 -8.70 -6.02 20.82
C ALA A 46 -9.21 -7.46 21.02
N PRO A 47 -10.30 -7.70 21.76
CA PRO A 47 -11.02 -8.96 21.69
C PRO A 47 -11.16 -9.37 20.21
N ALA A 48 -10.31 -10.32 19.79
CA ALA A 48 -10.01 -10.68 18.40
C ALA A 48 -9.84 -9.50 17.43
N VAL A 49 -8.60 -9.12 17.06
CA VAL A 49 -8.37 -8.38 15.79
C VAL A 49 -9.17 -9.08 14.69
N PRO A 50 -10.20 -8.44 14.12
CA PRO A 50 -11.12 -9.15 13.26
C PRO A 50 -10.41 -9.59 11.98
N PHE A 51 -10.42 -10.89 11.69
CA PHE A 51 -10.04 -11.32 10.35
C PHE A 51 -11.16 -10.94 9.37
N ILE A 52 -10.89 -9.95 8.53
CA ILE A 52 -11.66 -9.66 7.34
C ILE A 52 -10.83 -10.16 6.15
N PRO A 53 -11.34 -11.12 5.37
CA PRO A 53 -10.66 -11.59 4.18
C PRO A 53 -10.31 -10.39 3.28
N PRO A 54 -9.03 -10.17 2.94
CA PRO A 54 -8.66 -9.22 1.92
C PRO A 54 -9.25 -9.64 0.56
N LYS A 55 -9.24 -8.74 -0.41
CA LYS A 55 -9.65 -9.07 -1.77
C LYS A 55 -8.48 -9.75 -2.49
N LEU A 56 -8.69 -10.95 -3.02
CA LEU A 56 -7.69 -11.68 -3.79
C LEU A 56 -8.02 -11.55 -5.28
N ILE A 57 -7.05 -11.07 -6.06
CA ILE A 57 -7.15 -10.94 -7.50
C ILE A 57 -6.12 -11.87 -8.13
N ARG A 58 -6.55 -12.82 -8.94
CA ARG A 58 -5.69 -13.71 -9.72
C ARG A 58 -5.44 -13.12 -11.11
N LEU A 59 -4.22 -13.23 -11.58
CA LEU A 59 -3.83 -12.97 -12.97
C LEU A 59 -3.94 -14.26 -13.78
N LYS A 60 -4.61 -14.19 -14.93
CA LYS A 60 -4.83 -15.34 -15.82
C LYS A 60 -3.66 -15.57 -16.77
N ASN A 61 -2.99 -14.52 -17.22
CA ASN A 61 -1.83 -14.58 -18.12
C ASN A 61 -0.59 -14.03 -17.41
N HIS A 62 0.50 -14.79 -17.40
CA HIS A 62 1.74 -14.46 -16.69
C HIS A 62 2.84 -13.86 -17.60
N GLN A 63 2.56 -13.66 -18.89
CA GLN A 63 3.58 -13.36 -19.91
C GLN A 63 3.71 -11.87 -20.29
N GLU A 64 2.84 -10.98 -19.80
CA GLU A 64 2.94 -9.55 -20.10
C GLU A 64 3.42 -8.79 -18.86
N LYS A 65 4.64 -8.25 -18.92
CA LYS A 65 5.18 -7.36 -17.87
C LYS A 65 4.28 -6.14 -17.63
N ALA A 66 3.58 -5.69 -18.68
CA ALA A 66 2.56 -4.66 -18.64
C ALA A 66 1.35 -5.03 -17.76
N ASP A 67 0.92 -6.29 -17.72
CA ASP A 67 -0.19 -6.76 -16.88
C ASP A 67 0.17 -6.77 -15.38
N ALA A 68 1.44 -7.06 -15.05
CA ALA A 68 1.97 -6.95 -13.69
C ALA A 68 2.02 -5.49 -13.24
N GLU A 69 2.51 -4.59 -14.10
CA GLU A 69 2.48 -3.13 -13.84
C GLU A 69 1.04 -2.59 -13.73
N PHE A 70 0.10 -3.11 -14.53
CA PHE A 70 -1.33 -2.77 -14.52
C PHE A 70 -2.06 -3.23 -13.26
N LEU A 71 -1.62 -4.32 -12.62
CA LEU A 71 -2.11 -4.64 -11.27
C LEU A 71 -1.90 -3.44 -10.35
N HIS A 72 -0.75 -2.78 -10.41
CA HIS A 72 -0.39 -1.83 -9.37
C HIS A 72 -1.22 -0.53 -9.37
N SER A 73 -2.03 -0.26 -10.41
CA SER A 73 -2.65 1.06 -10.63
C SER A 73 -4.16 1.18 -10.36
N ILE A 74 -4.92 0.10 -10.04
CA ILE A 74 -6.39 0.17 -10.09
C ILE A 74 -7.09 -0.69 -9.01
N ASP A 75 -8.21 -0.23 -8.45
CA ASP A 75 -9.01 -0.97 -7.45
C ASP A 75 -10.41 -1.43 -7.90
N LYS A 76 -11.04 -0.76 -8.89
CA LYS A 76 -12.43 -1.08 -9.31
C LYS A 76 -12.55 -1.57 -10.76
N GLU A 77 -11.66 -1.16 -11.66
CA GLU A 77 -11.73 -1.54 -13.09
C GLU A 77 -10.96 -2.83 -13.44
N ILE A 78 -10.07 -3.33 -12.56
CA ILE A 78 -9.35 -4.61 -12.75
C ILE A 78 -10.33 -5.76 -13.04
N LEU A 79 -11.52 -5.75 -12.46
CA LEU A 79 -12.52 -6.80 -12.67
C LEU A 79 -13.18 -6.79 -14.06
N LYS A 80 -13.02 -5.71 -14.83
CA LYS A 80 -13.52 -5.61 -16.21
C LYS A 80 -12.47 -6.04 -17.24
N HIS A 81 -11.20 -6.13 -16.84
CA HIS A 81 -10.12 -6.56 -17.72
C HIS A 81 -10.04 -8.09 -17.72
N ASP A 82 -10.08 -8.70 -18.91
CA ASP A 82 -10.27 -10.14 -19.08
C ASP A 82 -9.17 -10.99 -18.43
N ASN A 83 -7.98 -10.41 -18.19
CA ASN A 83 -6.84 -11.08 -17.57
C ASN A 83 -6.93 -11.21 -16.04
N PHE A 84 -7.93 -10.65 -15.36
CA PHE A 84 -8.03 -10.74 -13.90
C PHE A 84 -9.28 -11.50 -13.43
N GLU A 85 -9.17 -12.15 -12.28
CA GLU A 85 -10.26 -12.90 -11.66
C GLU A 85 -10.26 -12.70 -10.15
N LYS A 86 -11.39 -12.27 -9.58
CA LYS A 86 -11.57 -12.27 -8.12
C LYS A 86 -11.72 -13.70 -7.62
N ILE A 87 -10.87 -14.11 -6.69
CA ILE A 87 -10.95 -15.43 -6.07
C ILE A 87 -11.24 -15.33 -4.57
N LYS A 88 -11.79 -16.40 -3.99
CA LYS A 88 -11.93 -16.53 -2.53
C LYS A 88 -10.70 -17.21 -1.95
N ILE A 89 -10.47 -17.03 -0.65
CA ILE A 89 -9.38 -17.72 0.08
C ILE A 89 -9.45 -19.24 -0.12
N GLY A 90 -10.65 -19.82 -0.07
CA GLY A 90 -10.85 -21.27 -0.27
C GLY A 90 -10.52 -21.76 -1.68
N ASP A 91 -10.42 -20.87 -2.67
CA ASP A 91 -10.05 -21.20 -4.04
C ASP A 91 -8.55 -21.01 -4.31
N LEU A 92 -7.79 -20.49 -3.34
CA LEU A 92 -6.36 -20.21 -3.50
C LEU A 92 -5.58 -21.46 -3.92
N LEU A 93 -5.88 -22.59 -3.30
CA LEU A 93 -5.22 -23.88 -3.57
C LEU A 93 -5.95 -24.76 -4.59
N LYS A 94 -7.04 -24.26 -5.20
CA LYS A 94 -7.77 -25.00 -6.23
C LYS A 94 -6.89 -25.15 -7.49
N PRO A 95 -6.71 -26.35 -8.06
CA PRO A 95 -6.00 -26.50 -9.34
C PRO A 95 -6.65 -25.66 -10.45
N LEU A 96 -5.84 -25.09 -11.35
CA LEU A 96 -6.34 -24.31 -12.50
C LEU A 96 -6.84 -25.21 -13.65
N ARG A 97 -6.25 -26.40 -13.79
CA ARG A 97 -6.55 -27.41 -14.82
C ARG A 97 -6.36 -28.81 -14.21
N ASP A 98 -6.14 -29.83 -15.04
CA ASP A 98 -5.83 -31.20 -14.61
C ASP A 98 -4.42 -31.36 -14.01
N LYS A 99 -3.61 -30.29 -14.00
CA LYS A 99 -2.27 -30.27 -13.38
C LYS A 99 -2.37 -29.93 -11.88
N PRO A 100 -1.61 -30.60 -11.00
CA PRO A 100 -1.55 -30.25 -9.59
C PRO A 100 -0.87 -28.88 -9.40
N LEU A 101 -1.43 -28.03 -8.54
CA LEU A 101 -0.89 -26.71 -8.26
C LEU A 101 0.48 -26.82 -7.57
N LYS A 102 1.53 -26.22 -8.17
CA LYS A 102 2.89 -26.25 -7.62
C LYS A 102 3.30 -24.97 -6.93
N PHE A 103 2.95 -23.81 -7.49
CA PHE A 103 3.44 -22.54 -7.01
C PHE A 103 2.32 -21.50 -6.93
N VAL A 104 2.26 -20.76 -5.83
CA VAL A 104 1.36 -19.62 -5.65
C VAL A 104 2.18 -18.44 -5.17
N LEU A 105 2.29 -17.41 -6.01
CA LEU A 105 2.83 -16.12 -5.64
C LEU A 105 1.71 -15.22 -5.12
N ILE A 106 1.85 -14.71 -3.90
CA ILE A 106 0.95 -13.72 -3.30
C ILE A 106 1.73 -12.42 -3.11
N GLU A 107 1.40 -11.40 -3.87
CA GLU A 107 2.03 -10.10 -3.78
C GLU A 107 1.10 -9.02 -3.25
N GLY A 108 1.65 -7.90 -2.81
CA GLY A 108 0.87 -6.80 -2.28
C GLY A 108 1.74 -5.78 -1.54
N GLU A 109 1.16 -4.63 -1.23
CA GLU A 109 1.82 -3.54 -0.50
C GLU A 109 2.17 -3.93 0.96
N PRO A 110 3.08 -3.19 1.62
CA PRO A 110 3.34 -3.33 3.05
C PRO A 110 2.05 -3.14 3.87
N GLY A 111 1.85 -3.91 4.94
CA GLY A 111 0.64 -3.81 5.78
C GLY A 111 -0.66 -4.35 5.17
N ILE A 112 -0.68 -4.76 3.89
CA ILE A 112 -1.90 -5.20 3.19
C ILE A 112 -2.50 -6.53 3.69
N GLY A 113 -1.78 -7.25 4.57
CA GLY A 113 -2.25 -8.47 5.22
C GLY A 113 -1.76 -9.79 4.63
N LYS A 114 -0.64 -9.78 3.87
CA LYS A 114 -0.04 -11.00 3.29
C LYS A 114 0.26 -12.07 4.34
N SER A 115 1.05 -11.72 5.36
CA SER A 115 1.39 -12.62 6.47
C SER A 115 0.15 -13.07 7.26
N THR A 116 -0.83 -12.17 7.43
CA THR A 116 -2.11 -12.52 8.10
C THR A 116 -2.89 -13.57 7.31
N LEU A 117 -2.95 -13.45 5.99
CA LEU A 117 -3.59 -14.43 5.12
C LEU A 117 -2.93 -15.80 5.23
N VAL A 118 -1.61 -15.89 5.13
CA VAL A 118 -0.93 -17.20 5.18
C VAL A 118 -0.91 -17.82 6.57
N LYS A 119 -0.89 -17.01 7.64
CA LYS A 119 -1.11 -17.49 9.01
C LYS A 119 -2.54 -18.03 9.20
N GLU A 120 -3.54 -17.39 8.61
CA GLU A 120 -4.93 -17.90 8.60
C GLU A 120 -5.03 -19.23 7.84
N LEU A 121 -4.32 -19.41 6.72
CA LEU A 121 -4.24 -20.71 6.03
C LEU A 121 -3.62 -21.79 6.92
N ALA A 122 -2.50 -21.48 7.59
CA ALA A 122 -1.86 -22.41 8.53
C ALA A 122 -2.78 -22.77 9.69
N LEU A 123 -3.55 -21.82 10.22
CA LEU A 123 -4.54 -22.05 11.27
C LEU A 123 -5.72 -22.91 10.78
N ARG A 124 -6.21 -22.67 9.57
CA ARG A 124 -7.29 -23.47 8.96
C ARG A 124 -6.87 -24.92 8.75
N TRP A 125 -5.65 -25.12 8.28
CA TRP A 125 -5.00 -26.43 8.20
C TRP A 125 -4.92 -27.05 9.59
N ALA A 126 -4.35 -26.34 10.59
CA ALA A 126 -4.22 -26.84 11.96
C ALA A 126 -5.56 -27.33 12.54
N LYS A 127 -6.62 -26.54 12.38
CA LYS A 127 -7.98 -26.84 12.86
C LYS A 127 -8.78 -27.79 11.96
N ARG A 128 -8.22 -28.21 10.83
CA ARG A 128 -8.89 -29.04 9.81
C ARG A 128 -10.18 -28.45 9.25
N THR A 129 -10.27 -27.13 9.19
CA THR A 129 -11.50 -26.41 8.79
C THR A 129 -11.61 -26.14 7.28
N ASP A 130 -10.56 -26.46 6.50
CA ASP A 130 -10.52 -26.23 5.06
C ASP A 130 -10.18 -27.53 4.31
N LYS A 131 -11.08 -27.92 3.41
CA LYS A 131 -11.01 -29.21 2.70
C LYS A 131 -9.79 -29.31 1.78
N LEU A 132 -9.39 -28.23 1.12
CA LEU A 132 -8.23 -28.27 0.21
C LEU A 132 -6.93 -28.29 0.99
N LEU A 133 -6.83 -27.47 2.05
CA LEU A 133 -5.68 -27.52 2.95
C LEU A 133 -5.53 -28.91 3.59
N ASN A 134 -6.63 -29.59 3.91
CA ASN A 134 -6.61 -30.94 4.47
C ASN A 134 -6.09 -32.03 3.52
N ASN A 135 -5.96 -31.74 2.21
CA ASN A 135 -5.29 -32.66 1.28
C ASN A 135 -3.77 -32.72 1.50
N PHE A 136 -3.20 -31.73 2.20
CA PHE A 136 -1.79 -31.70 2.57
C PHE A 136 -1.60 -32.39 3.92
N LYS A 137 -0.75 -33.42 3.93
CA LYS A 137 -0.36 -34.14 5.15
C LYS A 137 0.43 -33.24 6.09
N ILE A 138 1.38 -32.49 5.55
CA ILE A 138 2.27 -31.58 6.29
C ILE A 138 2.17 -30.18 5.69
N LEU A 139 2.19 -29.18 6.57
CA LEU A 139 2.37 -27.78 6.24
C LEU A 139 3.60 -27.26 7.00
N PHE A 140 4.57 -26.68 6.28
CA PHE A 140 5.70 -25.95 6.86
C PHE A 140 5.52 -24.46 6.64
N PHE A 141 5.45 -23.70 7.73
CA PHE A 141 5.42 -22.25 7.73
C PHE A 141 6.82 -21.68 8.03
N ILE A 142 7.43 -21.04 7.03
CA ILE A 142 8.81 -20.53 7.05
C ILE A 142 8.79 -19.00 6.88
N PRO A 143 8.83 -18.22 7.97
CA PRO A 143 8.98 -16.77 7.90
C PRO A 143 10.42 -16.40 7.52
N LEU A 144 10.62 -15.91 6.30
CA LEU A 144 11.92 -15.70 5.67
C LEU A 144 12.76 -14.57 6.28
N ARG A 145 12.16 -13.68 7.07
CA ARG A 145 12.88 -12.70 7.90
C ARG A 145 13.78 -13.32 8.96
N LEU A 146 13.55 -14.57 9.37
CA LEU A 146 14.36 -15.18 10.43
C LEU A 146 15.72 -15.59 9.88
N GLU A 147 16.79 -15.07 10.48
CA GLU A 147 18.18 -15.31 10.09
C GLU A 147 18.52 -16.82 10.04
N ILE A 148 17.92 -17.62 10.93
CA ILE A 148 18.11 -19.08 10.95
C ILE A 148 17.78 -19.72 9.61
N TYR A 149 16.74 -19.24 8.92
CA TYR A 149 16.35 -19.75 7.60
C TYR A 149 17.18 -19.12 6.50
N GLN A 150 17.62 -17.87 6.66
CA GLN A 150 18.49 -17.21 5.68
C GLN A 150 19.86 -17.91 5.58
N LYS A 151 20.30 -18.56 6.66
CA LYS A 151 21.52 -19.39 6.70
C LYS A 151 21.30 -20.84 6.25
N ALA A 152 20.07 -21.23 5.91
CA ALA A 152 19.75 -22.60 5.50
C ALA A 152 20.34 -22.93 4.12
N GLU A 153 21.09 -24.02 4.03
CA GLU A 153 21.67 -24.52 2.78
C GLU A 153 20.92 -25.76 2.25
N SER A 154 20.13 -26.41 3.10
CA SER A 154 19.41 -27.66 2.84
C SER A 154 17.97 -27.65 3.36
N ILE A 155 17.18 -28.67 3.00
CA ILE A 155 15.82 -28.87 3.54
C ILE A 155 15.87 -29.24 5.02
N GLU A 156 16.91 -29.97 5.42
CA GLU A 156 17.20 -30.32 6.81
C GLU A 156 17.28 -29.08 7.69
N ASP A 157 17.90 -28.00 7.20
CA ASP A 157 18.06 -26.76 7.97
C ASP A 157 16.75 -25.98 8.15
N LEU A 158 15.70 -26.31 7.37
CA LEU A 158 14.39 -25.66 7.46
C LEU A 158 13.43 -26.35 8.44
N ILE A 159 13.78 -27.55 8.91
CA ILE A 159 12.94 -28.42 9.73
C ILE A 159 13.73 -28.79 11.00
N ASP A 160 13.01 -29.09 12.09
CA ASP A 160 13.64 -29.52 13.34
C ASP A 160 14.54 -30.78 13.15
N VAL A 161 15.73 -30.75 13.75
CA VAL A 161 16.72 -31.82 13.73
C VAL A 161 16.17 -33.11 14.35
N GLU A 162 15.24 -33.00 15.31
CA GLU A 162 14.56 -34.16 15.89
C GLU A 162 13.70 -34.94 14.86
N CYS A 163 13.53 -34.41 13.65
CA CYS A 163 12.64 -34.92 12.61
C CYS A 163 13.36 -35.42 11.34
N ILE A 164 14.64 -35.81 11.41
CA ILE A 164 15.41 -36.36 10.27
C ILE A 164 14.66 -37.52 9.55
N ASN A 165 13.99 -38.39 10.30
CA ASN A 165 13.18 -39.48 9.75
C ASN A 165 11.98 -38.99 8.93
N ILE A 166 11.44 -37.80 9.22
CA ILE A 166 10.36 -37.17 8.45
C ILE A 166 10.91 -36.60 7.15
N ILE A 167 12.08 -35.98 7.18
CA ILE A 167 12.74 -35.41 6.00
C ILE A 167 13.03 -36.50 4.97
N SER A 168 13.53 -37.66 5.40
CA SER A 168 13.80 -38.80 4.49
C SER A 168 12.51 -39.30 3.80
N LEU A 169 11.40 -39.34 4.54
CA LEU A 169 10.08 -39.69 4.00
C LEU A 169 9.58 -38.65 2.98
N ILE A 170 9.76 -37.35 3.27
CA ILE A 170 9.42 -36.25 2.36
C ILE A 170 10.25 -36.33 1.08
N LYS A 171 11.58 -36.54 1.19
CA LYS A 171 12.49 -36.68 0.05
C LYS A 171 12.13 -37.90 -0.81
N ARG A 172 11.84 -39.05 -0.19
CA ARG A 172 11.39 -40.27 -0.89
C ARG A 172 10.07 -40.06 -1.64
N ALA A 173 9.14 -39.32 -1.04
CA ALA A 173 7.87 -38.93 -1.68
C ALA A 173 8.03 -37.78 -2.70
N ARG A 174 9.25 -37.25 -2.87
CA ARG A 174 9.56 -36.06 -3.68
C ARG A 174 8.69 -34.85 -3.30
N GLY A 175 8.29 -34.74 -2.04
CA GLY A 175 7.46 -33.65 -1.53
C GLY A 175 5.94 -33.81 -1.68
N ALA A 176 5.46 -34.94 -2.21
CA ALA A 176 4.03 -35.13 -2.43
C ALA A 176 3.23 -34.97 -1.12
N GLY A 177 2.18 -34.14 -1.13
CA GLY A 177 1.35 -33.89 0.06
C GLY A 177 1.97 -32.95 1.09
N VAL A 178 3.06 -32.26 0.76
CA VAL A 178 3.68 -31.21 1.59
C VAL A 178 3.35 -29.84 1.00
N LEU A 179 2.88 -28.93 1.86
CA LEU A 179 2.69 -27.52 1.57
C LEU A 179 3.77 -26.70 2.27
N TRP A 180 4.52 -25.90 1.51
CA TRP A 180 5.45 -24.91 2.04
C TRP A 180 4.83 -23.53 1.93
N ILE A 181 4.86 -22.78 3.03
CA ILE A 181 4.52 -21.36 3.07
C ILE A 181 5.79 -20.60 3.38
N LEU A 182 6.31 -19.87 2.40
CA LEU A 182 7.47 -18.98 2.52
C LEU A 182 6.96 -17.54 2.65
N ASP A 183 6.97 -17.00 3.87
CA ASP A 183 6.39 -15.69 4.16
C ASP A 183 7.49 -14.61 4.17
N GLY A 184 7.36 -13.59 3.32
CA GLY A 184 8.24 -12.42 3.27
C GLY A 184 9.47 -12.60 2.36
N PHE A 185 9.29 -13.00 1.10
CA PHE A 185 10.41 -13.15 0.16
C PHE A 185 11.19 -11.85 -0.05
N ASP A 186 10.53 -10.68 0.05
CA ASP A 186 11.18 -9.37 0.03
C ASP A 186 12.15 -9.14 1.21
N GLU A 187 11.96 -9.88 2.31
CA GLU A 187 12.79 -9.81 3.52
C GLU A 187 14.01 -10.75 3.44
N LEU A 188 14.19 -11.50 2.34
CA LEU A 188 15.42 -12.25 2.09
C LEU A 188 16.54 -11.34 1.58
N PRO A 189 17.79 -11.55 2.05
CA PRO A 189 18.97 -10.93 1.48
C PRO A 189 19.00 -11.02 -0.04
N HIS A 190 19.35 -9.92 -0.71
CA HIS A 190 19.34 -9.82 -2.18
C HIS A 190 20.11 -10.96 -2.88
N HIS A 191 21.22 -11.41 -2.30
CA HIS A 191 22.01 -12.52 -2.85
C HIS A 191 21.25 -13.87 -2.81
N LEU A 192 20.41 -14.12 -1.80
CA LEU A 192 19.60 -15.34 -1.70
C LEU A 192 18.38 -15.32 -2.64
N ARG A 193 17.85 -14.13 -2.95
CA ARG A 193 16.74 -13.97 -3.91
C ARG A 193 17.15 -14.22 -5.35
N LYS A 194 18.41 -13.90 -5.71
CA LYS A 194 18.94 -14.05 -7.07
C LYS A 194 19.79 -15.29 -7.29
N SER A 195 20.23 -15.94 -6.23
CA SER A 195 21.07 -17.14 -6.36
C SER A 195 20.24 -18.38 -6.71
N SER A 196 20.56 -19.02 -7.83
CA SER A 196 20.01 -20.35 -8.18
C SER A 196 20.46 -21.46 -7.22
N THR A 197 21.48 -21.23 -6.40
CA THR A 197 21.92 -22.19 -5.37
C THR A 197 21.09 -22.10 -4.08
N SER A 198 20.34 -21.00 -3.89
CA SER A 198 19.45 -20.77 -2.75
C SER A 198 18.43 -21.89 -2.61
N ILE A 199 18.27 -22.42 -1.38
CA ILE A 199 17.31 -23.48 -1.10
C ILE A 199 15.87 -23.05 -1.40
N PHE A 200 15.54 -21.79 -1.17
CA PHE A 200 14.23 -21.22 -1.44
C PHE A 200 13.93 -21.17 -2.93
N ILE A 201 14.89 -20.72 -3.75
CA ILE A 201 14.73 -20.67 -5.21
C ILE A 201 14.59 -22.08 -5.79
N LYS A 202 15.42 -23.03 -5.33
CA LYS A 202 15.30 -24.44 -5.73
C LYS A 202 13.95 -25.04 -5.37
N LEU A 203 13.40 -24.70 -4.20
CA LEU A 203 12.09 -25.20 -3.76
C LEU A 203 10.95 -24.57 -4.58
N ILE A 204 10.98 -23.26 -4.82
CA ILE A 204 9.99 -22.53 -5.62
C ILE A 204 9.97 -23.05 -7.06
N LYS A 205 11.14 -23.22 -7.68
CA LYS A 205 11.30 -23.77 -9.03
C LYS A 205 10.96 -25.26 -9.11
N GLY A 206 10.94 -25.96 -7.97
CA GLY A 206 10.73 -27.41 -7.90
C GLY A 206 11.97 -28.23 -8.32
N ASP A 207 13.16 -27.63 -8.37
CA ASP A 207 14.43 -28.36 -8.55
C ASP A 207 14.65 -29.38 -7.42
N ILE A 208 14.14 -29.06 -6.23
CA ILE A 208 14.04 -29.97 -5.09
C ILE A 208 12.56 -30.16 -4.71
N LEU A 209 12.23 -31.37 -4.25
CA LEU A 209 10.87 -31.75 -3.85
C LEU A 209 9.76 -31.34 -4.88
N PRO A 210 9.89 -31.74 -6.16
CA PRO A 210 9.06 -31.26 -7.29
C PRO A 210 7.55 -31.57 -7.19
N LYS A 211 7.13 -32.38 -6.22
CA LYS A 211 5.72 -32.71 -5.97
C LYS A 211 5.12 -31.92 -4.79
N SER A 212 5.88 -31.01 -4.18
CA SER A 212 5.37 -30.09 -3.16
C SER A 212 4.55 -28.97 -3.80
N THR A 213 3.69 -28.34 -3.00
CA THR A 213 3.11 -27.04 -3.33
C THR A 213 3.81 -25.96 -2.49
N VAL A 214 4.13 -24.82 -3.09
CA VAL A 214 4.80 -23.69 -2.44
C VAL A 214 3.94 -22.45 -2.57
N ILE A 215 3.65 -21.79 -1.45
CA ILE A 215 3.08 -20.43 -1.41
C ILE A 215 4.22 -19.49 -1.02
N VAL A 216 4.43 -18.43 -1.79
CA VAL A 216 5.36 -17.35 -1.47
C VAL A 216 4.59 -16.06 -1.30
N THR A 217 4.85 -15.32 -0.22
CA THR A 217 4.40 -13.93 -0.09
C THR A 217 5.55 -12.96 -0.38
N SER A 218 5.28 -11.84 -1.05
CA SER A 218 6.30 -10.82 -1.30
C SER A 218 5.72 -9.42 -1.55
N ARG A 219 6.54 -8.38 -1.47
CA ARG A 219 6.23 -7.06 -2.05
C ARG A 219 6.51 -7.08 -3.56
N HIS A 220 5.75 -6.29 -4.32
CA HIS A 220 5.89 -6.16 -5.77
C HIS A 220 7.34 -5.88 -6.21
N ALA A 221 8.04 -4.96 -5.52
CA ALA A 221 9.42 -4.59 -5.83
C ALA A 221 10.44 -5.76 -5.75
N ALA A 222 10.07 -6.90 -5.17
CA ALA A 222 10.91 -8.06 -5.02
C ALA A 222 10.42 -9.30 -5.80
N THR A 223 9.30 -9.21 -6.56
CA THR A 223 8.72 -10.37 -7.25
C THR A 223 9.31 -10.64 -8.63
N ASP A 224 10.01 -9.70 -9.25
CA ASP A 224 10.62 -9.87 -10.58
C ASP A 224 11.35 -11.22 -10.78
N PRO A 225 12.21 -11.70 -9.85
CA PRO A 225 12.89 -12.97 -10.02
C PRO A 225 11.97 -14.19 -9.99
N LEU A 226 10.76 -14.05 -9.45
CA LEU A 226 9.78 -15.12 -9.30
C LEU A 226 8.83 -15.23 -10.50
N LEU A 227 8.64 -14.15 -11.25
CA LEU A 227 7.70 -14.11 -12.37
C LEU A 227 8.06 -15.14 -13.46
N ILE A 228 9.36 -15.37 -13.68
CA ILE A 228 9.85 -16.36 -14.65
C ILE A 228 9.52 -17.81 -14.27
N PHE A 229 9.10 -18.08 -13.03
CA PHE A 229 8.72 -19.41 -12.56
C PHE A 229 7.21 -19.66 -12.60
N LEU A 230 6.41 -18.67 -13.04
CA LEU A 230 4.97 -18.82 -13.18
C LEU A 230 4.64 -19.60 -14.46
N GLU A 231 4.18 -20.84 -14.28
CA GLU A 231 3.74 -21.73 -15.36
C GLU A 231 2.22 -22.04 -15.29
N ASP A 232 1.72 -22.91 -16.17
CA ASP A 232 0.32 -23.38 -16.20
C ASP A 232 -0.21 -23.98 -14.89
N ASP A 233 0.70 -24.45 -14.02
CA ASP A 233 0.40 -25.06 -12.71
C ASP A 233 0.70 -24.10 -11.54
N SER A 234 0.82 -22.81 -11.86
CA SER A 234 1.10 -21.73 -10.91
C SER A 234 -0.05 -20.74 -10.81
N LYS A 235 -0.07 -19.95 -9.74
CA LYS A 235 -0.99 -18.80 -9.59
C LYS A 235 -0.23 -17.56 -9.17
N HIS A 236 -0.59 -16.44 -9.77
CA HIS A 236 -0.14 -15.12 -9.36
C HIS A 236 -1.33 -14.35 -8.80
N ILE A 237 -1.24 -14.00 -7.52
CA ILE A 237 -2.31 -13.41 -6.73
C ILE A 237 -1.85 -12.05 -6.21
N ALA A 238 -2.53 -10.99 -6.63
CA ALA A 238 -2.42 -9.68 -6.01
C ALA A 238 -3.40 -9.58 -4.83
N LEU A 239 -2.86 -9.30 -3.65
CA LEU A 239 -3.63 -9.03 -2.45
C LEU A 239 -4.00 -7.55 -2.40
N ARG A 240 -5.30 -7.28 -2.35
CA ARG A 240 -5.86 -5.94 -2.20
C ARG A 240 -6.43 -5.73 -0.81
N GLY A 241 -6.36 -4.48 -0.40
CA GLY A 241 -6.85 -3.98 0.86
C GLY A 241 -8.38 -4.00 0.97
N PHE A 242 -8.86 -3.30 1.97
CA PHE A 242 -10.29 -3.20 2.28
C PHE A 242 -10.98 -2.19 1.37
N GLY A 243 -12.12 -2.57 0.80
CA GLY A 243 -13.06 -1.57 0.30
C GLY A 243 -13.90 -1.02 1.45
N SER A 244 -14.73 -0.03 1.14
CA SER A 244 -15.58 0.65 2.13
C SER A 244 -16.43 -0.32 2.96
N THR A 245 -16.96 -1.38 2.33
CA THR A 245 -17.69 -2.44 3.01
C THR A 245 -16.84 -3.26 3.97
N GLU A 246 -15.59 -3.57 3.62
CA GLU A 246 -14.67 -4.31 4.48
C GLU A 246 -14.19 -3.45 5.66
N ILE A 247 -13.94 -2.16 5.45
CA ILE A 247 -13.55 -1.21 6.50
C ILE A 247 -14.66 -1.09 7.55
N LEU A 248 -15.89 -0.83 7.13
CA LEU A 248 -17.04 -0.73 8.05
C LEU A 248 -17.30 -2.05 8.79
N LYS A 249 -17.13 -3.18 8.10
CA LYS A 249 -17.24 -4.51 8.71
C LYS A 249 -16.11 -4.76 9.73
N TYR A 250 -14.89 -4.34 9.43
CA TYR A 250 -13.77 -4.42 10.35
C TYR A 250 -14.07 -3.62 11.62
N ALA A 251 -14.43 -2.35 11.47
CA ALA A 251 -14.78 -1.44 12.57
C ALA A 251 -15.92 -2.02 13.43
N SER A 252 -16.98 -2.54 12.81
CA SER A 252 -18.12 -3.13 13.53
C SER A 252 -17.76 -4.36 14.38
N LYS A 253 -16.76 -5.14 13.94
CA LYS A 253 -16.26 -6.29 14.71
C LYS A 253 -15.25 -5.88 15.77
N TYR A 254 -14.50 -4.81 15.51
CA TYR A 254 -13.46 -4.31 16.40
C TYR A 254 -14.06 -3.56 17.60
N PHE A 255 -14.99 -2.64 17.35
CA PHE A 255 -15.62 -1.82 18.39
C PHE A 255 -16.80 -2.54 19.02
N LYS A 256 -16.69 -2.82 20.32
CA LYS A 256 -17.83 -3.27 21.13
C LYS A 256 -18.76 -2.12 21.52
N ASN A 257 -18.22 -0.91 21.67
CA ASN A 257 -18.97 0.28 22.03
C ASN A 257 -19.59 0.92 20.77
N GLN A 258 -20.91 0.99 20.73
CA GLN A 258 -21.66 1.54 19.59
C GLN A 258 -21.45 3.05 19.39
N VAL A 259 -21.19 3.81 20.46
CA VAL A 259 -20.92 5.26 20.36
C VAL A 259 -19.61 5.49 19.61
N VAL A 260 -18.57 4.75 20.00
CA VAL A 260 -17.25 4.79 19.34
C VAL A 260 -17.34 4.34 17.88
N LEU A 261 -18.14 3.30 17.60
CA LEU A 261 -18.38 2.86 16.23
C LEU A 261 -19.05 3.96 15.39
N PHE A 262 -20.06 4.64 15.94
CA PHE A 262 -20.76 5.73 15.26
C PHE A 262 -19.84 6.92 14.99
N GLU A 263 -19.01 7.31 15.95
CA GLU A 263 -18.00 8.36 15.78
C GLU A 263 -17.00 8.00 14.67
N PHE A 264 -16.48 6.76 14.70
CA PHE A 264 -15.61 6.26 13.63
C PHE A 264 -16.29 6.31 12.27
N GLN A 265 -17.54 5.85 12.18
CA GLN A 265 -18.32 5.87 10.93
C GLN A 265 -18.57 7.29 10.42
N SER A 266 -18.88 8.23 11.32
CA SER A 266 -19.07 9.63 10.98
C SER A 266 -17.78 10.25 10.46
N HIS A 267 -16.65 9.99 11.13
CA HIS A 267 -15.35 10.49 10.70
C HIS A 267 -14.89 9.88 9.37
N TYR A 268 -15.06 8.56 9.21
CA TYR A 268 -14.76 7.82 7.99
C TYR A 268 -15.60 8.30 6.80
N SER A 269 -16.93 8.42 6.99
CA SER A 269 -17.85 8.81 5.92
C SER A 269 -17.65 10.27 5.49
N GLY A 270 -17.14 11.12 6.39
CA GLY A 270 -16.83 12.52 6.12
C GLY A 270 -15.46 12.77 5.47
N SER A 271 -14.61 11.75 5.29
CA SER A 271 -13.23 11.94 4.84
C SER A 271 -12.75 10.88 3.84
N THR A 272 -12.62 11.28 2.57
CA THR A 272 -12.03 10.39 1.55
C THR A 272 -10.56 10.06 1.82
N VAL A 273 -9.80 10.98 2.45
CA VAL A 273 -8.41 10.70 2.86
C VAL A 273 -8.38 9.44 3.71
N ILE A 274 -9.23 9.41 4.73
CA ILE A 274 -9.31 8.30 5.66
C ILE A 274 -9.82 7.08 4.92
N GLU A 275 -10.81 7.19 4.04
CA GLU A 275 -11.23 6.07 3.20
C GLU A 275 -10.06 5.42 2.42
N ASN A 276 -9.27 6.22 1.70
CA ASN A 276 -8.14 5.73 0.91
C ASN A 276 -7.00 5.22 1.80
N MET A 277 -6.77 5.84 2.95
CA MET A 277 -5.72 5.44 3.88
C MET A 277 -6.05 4.12 4.59
N LEU A 278 -7.32 3.91 4.95
CA LEU A 278 -7.83 2.69 5.60
C LEU A 278 -8.11 1.55 4.64
N TYR A 279 -7.92 1.75 3.34
CA TYR A 279 -7.75 0.65 2.39
C TYR A 279 -6.68 -0.32 2.88
N ASN A 280 -5.57 0.19 3.43
CA ASN A 280 -4.56 -0.64 4.07
C ASN A 280 -5.10 -1.18 5.41
N PRO A 281 -5.24 -2.50 5.59
CA PRO A 281 -5.73 -3.10 6.84
C PRO A 281 -4.94 -2.72 8.09
N MET A 282 -3.62 -2.47 7.96
CA MET A 282 -2.80 -2.02 9.08
C MET A 282 -3.22 -0.61 9.52
N ASN A 283 -3.41 0.31 8.58
CA ASN A 283 -3.89 1.66 8.89
C ASN A 283 -5.32 1.62 9.47
N CYS A 284 -6.18 0.74 8.93
CA CYS A 284 -7.53 0.52 9.48
C CYS A 284 -7.47 0.08 10.95
N PHE A 285 -6.60 -0.88 11.28
CA PHE A 285 -6.34 -1.30 12.65
C PHE A 285 -5.83 -0.15 13.53
N ILE A 286 -4.81 0.57 13.06
CA ILE A 286 -4.21 1.68 13.82
C ILE A 286 -5.27 2.76 14.10
N MET A 287 -6.06 3.16 13.11
CA MET A 287 -7.14 4.13 13.34
C MET A 287 -8.18 3.60 14.33
N CYS A 288 -8.56 2.32 14.26
CA CYS A 288 -9.46 1.76 15.25
C CYS A 288 -8.86 1.82 16.67
N LYS A 289 -7.55 1.58 16.82
CA LYS A 289 -6.82 1.74 18.08
C LYS A 289 -6.78 3.19 18.56
N ILE A 290 -6.50 4.15 17.67
CA ILE A 290 -6.50 5.58 17.99
C ILE A 290 -7.86 6.03 18.50
N PHE A 291 -8.94 5.62 17.82
CA PHE A 291 -10.30 5.87 18.29
C PHE A 291 -10.51 5.27 19.69
N THR A 292 -10.07 4.03 19.94
CA THR A 292 -10.22 3.43 21.27
C THR A 292 -9.50 4.20 22.38
N ASP A 293 -8.26 4.64 22.13
CA ASP A 293 -7.37 5.14 23.18
C ASP A 293 -7.42 6.68 23.34
N PHE A 294 -7.94 7.43 22.35
CA PHE A 294 -7.92 8.90 22.34
C PHE A 294 -9.29 9.59 22.11
N ILE A 295 -10.41 8.86 22.01
CA ILE A 295 -11.76 9.47 21.83
C ILE A 295 -12.13 10.52 22.89
N HIS A 296 -11.58 10.43 24.10
CA HIS A 296 -12.01 11.27 25.22
C HIS A 296 -11.24 12.59 25.40
N THR A 297 -10.25 12.91 24.55
CA THR A 297 -9.60 14.23 24.61
C THR A 297 -10.53 15.28 24.00
N LYS A 298 -11.33 15.94 24.85
CA LYS A 298 -12.36 16.97 24.54
C LYS A 298 -11.87 18.21 23.79
N ASN A 299 -10.64 18.24 23.31
CA ASN A 299 -10.07 19.38 22.59
C ASN A 299 -10.29 19.20 21.09
N ASN A 300 -11.49 19.52 20.63
CA ASN A 300 -11.92 20.08 19.33
C ASN A 300 -11.05 20.03 18.03
N ASN A 301 -10.04 19.18 17.87
CA ASN A 301 -9.13 19.26 16.71
C ASN A 301 -8.93 17.90 16.02
N LYS A 302 -9.50 17.82 14.81
CA LYS A 302 -9.18 16.97 13.65
C LYS A 302 -8.32 15.72 13.94
N TYR A 303 -8.92 14.54 13.82
CA TYR A 303 -8.22 13.26 13.73
C TYR A 303 -7.07 13.28 12.70
N PRO A 304 -6.02 12.46 12.87
CA PRO A 304 -4.87 12.46 11.98
C PRO A 304 -5.26 12.12 10.54
N ILE A 305 -4.80 12.94 9.59
CA ILE A 305 -5.06 12.77 8.14
C ILE A 305 -3.80 12.45 7.33
N THR A 306 -2.62 12.48 7.96
CA THR A 306 -1.34 12.08 7.32
C THR A 306 -0.82 10.80 7.94
N MET A 307 0.03 10.06 7.22
CA MET A 307 0.60 8.81 7.70
C MET A 307 1.48 9.06 8.92
N THR A 308 2.31 10.11 8.90
CA THR A 308 3.14 10.45 10.06
C THR A 308 2.31 10.77 11.28
N ALA A 309 1.21 11.53 11.11
CA ALA A 309 0.31 11.86 12.21
C ALA A 309 -0.33 10.60 12.81
N ILE A 310 -0.81 9.67 11.98
CA ILE A 310 -1.37 8.39 12.45
C ILE A 310 -0.34 7.61 13.28
N TYR A 311 0.88 7.46 12.79
CA TYR A 311 1.92 6.70 13.51
C TYR A 311 2.37 7.43 14.78
N ASN A 312 2.38 8.76 14.79
CA ASN A 312 2.60 9.54 15.99
C ASN A 312 1.54 9.25 17.07
N TYR A 313 0.24 9.28 16.71
CA TYR A 313 -0.82 8.87 17.63
C TYR A 313 -0.68 7.42 18.07
N TYR A 314 -0.30 6.53 17.15
CA TYR A 314 -0.15 5.11 17.47
C TYR A 314 0.97 4.85 18.48
N VAL A 315 2.12 5.47 18.28
CA VAL A 315 3.25 5.41 19.22
C VAL A 315 2.86 6.02 20.57
N ARG A 316 2.14 7.14 20.58
CA ARG A 316 1.61 7.73 21.83
C ARG A 316 0.65 6.78 22.56
N ALA A 317 -0.23 6.07 21.84
CA ALA A 317 -1.13 5.07 22.43
C ALA A 317 -0.35 3.89 23.03
N LEU A 318 0.60 3.33 22.28
CA LEU A 318 1.42 2.21 22.74
C LEU A 318 2.23 2.60 23.98
N LEU A 319 2.87 3.77 23.97
CA LEU A 319 3.64 4.28 25.11
C LEU A 319 2.74 4.58 26.31
N LYS A 320 1.59 5.26 26.11
CA LYS A 320 0.64 5.56 27.18
C LYS A 320 0.20 4.29 27.88
N ARG A 321 -0.23 3.29 27.10
CA ARG A 321 -0.66 1.98 27.63
C ARG A 321 0.46 1.34 28.43
N HIS A 322 1.67 1.33 27.88
CA HIS A 322 2.82 0.81 28.58
C HIS A 322 3.00 1.47 29.95
N LEU A 323 3.03 2.80 29.98
CA LEU A 323 3.30 3.56 31.21
C LEU A 323 2.19 3.39 32.25
N ILE A 324 0.94 3.17 31.83
CA ILE A 324 -0.16 2.79 32.72
C ILE A 324 0.10 1.41 33.33
N ASP A 325 0.51 0.43 32.51
CA ASP A 325 0.80 -0.93 32.98
C ASP A 325 1.99 -0.96 33.95
N ALA A 326 2.99 -0.10 33.70
CA ALA A 326 4.12 0.13 34.57
C ALA A 326 3.80 1.01 35.80
N GLN A 327 2.55 1.45 35.95
CA GLN A 327 2.07 2.31 37.05
C GLN A 327 2.80 3.66 37.16
N VAL A 328 3.34 4.16 36.05
CA VAL A 328 4.05 5.45 35.97
C VAL A 328 3.07 6.61 35.76
N ILE A 329 2.01 6.37 34.99
CA ILE A 329 0.95 7.35 34.69
C ILE A 329 -0.43 6.75 34.91
N ASP A 330 -1.45 7.61 35.03
CA ASP A 330 -2.85 7.20 35.07
C ASP A 330 -3.51 7.24 33.67
N ILE A 331 -4.72 6.67 33.57
CA ILE A 331 -5.48 6.60 32.31
C ILE A 331 -5.86 7.99 31.75
N ASN A 332 -5.96 9.01 32.59
CA ASN A 332 -6.32 10.37 32.22
C ASN A 332 -5.11 11.22 31.85
N TYR A 333 -3.88 10.72 32.00
CA TYR A 333 -2.67 11.44 31.64
C TYR A 333 -2.67 11.80 30.16
N GLU A 334 -2.44 13.08 29.86
CA GLU A 334 -2.31 13.60 28.51
C GLU A 334 -0.86 13.43 28.03
N MET A 335 -0.66 12.55 27.06
CA MET A 335 0.66 12.36 26.45
C MET A 335 1.07 13.60 25.66
N PRO A 336 2.37 13.96 25.66
CA PRO A 336 2.92 14.99 24.79
C PRO A 336 2.40 14.85 23.35
N PRO A 337 2.09 15.97 22.67
CA PRO A 337 1.50 15.92 21.33
C PRO A 337 2.42 15.26 20.31
N HIS A 338 3.73 15.32 20.54
CA HIS A 338 4.77 14.70 19.73
C HIS A 338 5.76 13.95 20.64
N LEU A 339 6.40 12.90 20.11
CA LEU A 339 7.40 12.07 20.80
C LEU A 339 8.58 11.88 19.84
N ILE A 340 9.36 12.93 19.63
CA ILE A 340 10.36 13.02 18.56
C ILE A 340 11.76 13.24 19.14
N ARG A 341 11.90 14.20 20.06
CA ARG A 341 13.19 14.63 20.65
C ARG A 341 13.16 14.48 22.16
N GLU A 342 14.33 14.47 22.79
CA GLU A 342 14.50 14.41 24.25
C GLU A 342 13.64 15.44 25.00
N ILE A 343 13.52 16.66 24.45
CA ILE A 343 12.69 17.72 25.05
C ILE A 343 11.20 17.34 25.17
N ASP A 344 10.69 16.48 24.29
CA ASP A 344 9.30 15.99 24.34
C ASP A 344 9.07 15.03 25.52
N PHE A 345 10.17 14.47 26.06
CA PHE A 345 10.18 13.56 27.20
C PHE A 345 10.62 14.25 28.50
N ASN A 346 11.05 15.52 28.46
CA ASN A 346 11.55 16.28 29.60
C ASN A 346 10.42 16.73 30.55
N ILE A 347 9.65 15.77 31.05
CA ILE A 347 8.55 15.88 31.99
C ILE A 347 8.79 14.79 33.03
N SER A 348 8.60 15.08 34.33
CA SER A 348 9.01 14.20 35.43
C SER A 348 8.55 12.74 35.36
N LYS A 349 7.46 12.45 34.63
CA LYS A 349 6.94 11.08 34.44
C LYS A 349 7.52 10.33 33.23
N LEU A 350 8.25 11.01 32.33
CA LEU A 350 8.73 10.48 31.05
C LEU A 350 10.25 10.55 30.87
N ASN A 351 10.99 11.28 31.72
CA ASN A 351 12.44 11.46 31.56
C ASN A 351 13.20 10.14 31.37
N ASP A 352 12.90 9.13 32.20
CA ASP A 352 13.59 7.83 32.14
C ASP A 352 13.19 6.97 30.92
N THR A 353 12.20 7.42 30.13
CA THR A 353 11.68 6.73 28.95
C THR A 353 12.47 7.07 27.69
N TRP A 354 13.11 8.25 27.64
CA TRP A 354 13.80 8.73 26.44
C TRP A 354 14.92 7.79 25.98
N GLU A 355 15.75 7.30 26.91
CA GLU A 355 16.87 6.42 26.56
C GLU A 355 16.42 5.14 25.85
N ASP A 356 15.38 4.46 26.37
CA ASP A 356 14.80 3.28 25.75
C ASP A 356 14.17 3.63 24.39
N PHE A 357 13.44 4.75 24.31
CA PHE A 357 12.79 5.20 23.09
C PHE A 357 13.79 5.55 21.98
N TYR A 358 14.85 6.27 22.33
CA TYR A 358 15.93 6.64 21.44
C TYR A 358 16.76 5.42 21.03
N TYR A 359 17.02 4.50 21.96
CA TYR A 359 17.65 3.22 21.66
C TYR A 359 16.87 2.42 20.61
N LEU A 360 15.54 2.32 20.75
CA LEU A 360 14.68 1.70 19.74
C LEU A 360 14.78 2.41 18.38
N SER A 361 14.79 3.74 18.35
CA SER A 361 14.98 4.50 17.09
C SER A 361 16.27 4.13 16.37
N ARG A 362 17.37 3.97 17.13
CA ARG A 362 18.69 3.61 16.61
C ARG A 362 18.73 2.17 16.10
N VAL A 363 18.12 1.24 16.83
CA VAL A 363 17.95 -0.15 16.39
C VAL A 363 17.18 -0.17 15.07
N ALA A 364 16.05 0.54 15.01
CA ALA A 364 15.20 0.60 13.84
C ALA A 364 15.96 1.11 12.61
N TYR A 365 16.67 2.23 12.75
CA TYR A 365 17.48 2.81 11.69
C TYR A 365 18.54 1.84 11.17
N LYS A 366 19.35 1.24 12.07
CA LYS A 366 20.36 0.24 11.68
C LYS A 366 19.71 -0.96 10.98
N GLY A 367 18.57 -1.41 11.50
CA GLY A 367 17.81 -2.52 10.93
C GLY A 367 17.34 -2.20 9.51
N VAL A 368 16.74 -1.03 9.27
CA VAL A 368 16.29 -0.65 7.92
C VAL A 368 17.47 -0.56 6.95
N ILE A 369 18.58 0.10 7.32
CA ILE A 369 19.76 0.23 6.45
C ILE A 369 20.35 -1.15 6.08
N LYS A 370 20.39 -2.08 7.04
CA LYS A 370 20.92 -3.43 6.81
C LYS A 370 19.90 -4.43 6.27
N GLN A 371 18.63 -4.03 6.16
CA GLN A 371 17.49 -4.90 5.86
C GLN A 371 17.33 -6.04 6.88
N GLU A 372 17.59 -5.74 8.17
CA GLU A 372 17.38 -6.60 9.33
C GLU A 372 16.04 -6.25 10.01
N TYR A 373 15.17 -7.25 10.15
CA TYR A 373 13.82 -7.10 10.75
C TYR A 373 13.62 -7.92 12.03
N VAL A 374 14.66 -8.67 12.40
CA VAL A 374 14.71 -9.55 13.56
C VAL A 374 15.96 -9.21 14.33
N PHE A 375 15.82 -9.15 15.64
CA PHE A 375 16.86 -8.71 16.55
C PHE A 375 17.03 -9.69 17.70
N GLY A 376 18.18 -9.62 18.37
CA GLY A 376 18.55 -10.55 19.43
C GLY A 376 17.69 -10.43 20.69
N LYS A 377 17.98 -11.31 21.65
CA LYS A 377 17.26 -11.42 22.92
C LYS A 377 17.33 -10.19 23.79
N GLU A 378 18.42 -9.44 23.67
CA GLU A 378 18.58 -8.16 24.32
C GLU A 378 17.47 -7.18 23.94
N LEU A 379 16.75 -7.45 22.83
CA LEU A 379 15.60 -6.69 22.39
C LEU A 379 14.22 -7.17 22.90
N HIS A 380 14.16 -8.25 23.68
CA HIS A 380 12.91 -8.79 24.26
C HIS A 380 12.27 -7.83 25.22
N ASN A 381 11.40 -6.96 24.71
CA ASN A 381 11.01 -5.77 25.43
C ASN A 381 12.28 -5.06 25.95
N VAL A 382 12.83 -4.07 25.25
CA VAL A 382 13.86 -3.20 25.88
C VAL A 382 13.25 -1.93 26.46
N SER A 383 12.89 -1.84 27.73
CA SER A 383 12.27 -2.90 28.54
C SER A 383 10.98 -2.49 29.19
N LYS A 384 10.30 -1.50 28.63
CA LYS A 384 9.02 -0.99 29.10
C LYS A 384 8.37 -0.08 28.03
N LEU A 385 8.16 -0.48 26.77
CA LEU A 385 7.50 0.44 25.78
C LEU A 385 6.44 -0.18 24.86
N SER A 386 6.25 -1.51 24.87
CA SER A 386 5.20 -2.19 24.08
C SER A 386 5.27 -1.97 22.55
N MET A 387 6.47 -1.73 22.00
CA MET A 387 6.73 -1.46 20.56
C MET A 387 7.30 -2.67 19.78
N MET A 388 7.70 -3.73 20.49
CA MET A 388 8.31 -4.94 19.94
C MET A 388 7.46 -6.17 20.29
N ASP A 389 7.57 -7.22 19.49
CA ASP A 389 6.96 -8.53 19.70
C ASP A 389 8.04 -9.62 19.65
N THR A 390 7.82 -10.69 20.41
CA THR A 390 8.70 -11.87 20.44
C THR A 390 8.33 -12.79 19.28
N ILE A 391 9.29 -13.08 18.41
CA ILE A 391 9.11 -14.04 17.32
C ILE A 391 9.37 -15.45 17.86
N ILE A 392 8.35 -16.29 17.73
CA ILE A 392 8.41 -17.71 18.11
C ILE A 392 8.61 -18.55 16.85
N SER A 393 9.60 -19.44 16.85
CA SER A 393 9.80 -20.35 15.73
C SER A 393 8.69 -21.39 15.61
N PHE A 394 8.07 -21.46 14.42
CA PHE A 394 7.01 -22.40 14.11
C PHE A 394 7.49 -23.84 13.94
N THR A 395 8.76 -24.06 13.59
CA THR A 395 9.26 -25.39 13.20
C THR A 395 10.05 -26.12 14.28
N GLY A 396 10.49 -25.46 15.36
CA GLY A 396 11.11 -26.15 16.51
C GLY A 396 12.43 -25.55 16.99
N PHE A 397 13.01 -24.65 16.21
CA PHE A 397 14.18 -23.87 16.61
C PHE A 397 13.82 -22.88 17.73
N ASP A 398 13.78 -23.29 18.99
CA ASP A 398 13.93 -22.33 20.08
C ASP A 398 14.57 -22.96 21.31
N LYS A 399 15.81 -22.53 21.57
CA LYS A 399 16.11 -21.94 22.88
C LYS A 399 16.36 -20.43 22.78
N ASP A 400 16.50 -19.86 21.58
CA ASP A 400 16.83 -18.45 21.40
C ASP A 400 15.68 -17.61 20.83
N GLU A 401 14.75 -17.25 21.72
CA GLU A 401 13.71 -16.25 21.46
C GLU A 401 14.31 -15.03 20.72
N SER A 402 13.69 -14.53 19.66
CA SER A 402 14.12 -13.32 18.93
C SER A 402 13.03 -12.25 18.94
N SER A 403 13.39 -10.99 18.69
CA SER A 403 12.44 -9.87 18.74
C SER A 403 12.29 -9.18 17.38
N SER A 404 11.12 -8.62 17.09
CA SER A 404 10.90 -7.72 15.96
C SER A 404 10.05 -6.52 16.38
N PHE A 405 10.13 -5.41 15.65
CA PHE A 405 9.04 -4.43 15.69
C PHE A 405 7.73 -5.12 15.33
N ILE A 406 6.64 -4.67 15.94
CA ILE A 406 5.36 -5.38 15.77
C ILE A 406 4.88 -5.30 14.31
N HIS A 407 5.31 -4.26 13.60
CA HIS A 407 5.20 -4.18 12.16
C HIS A 407 6.39 -3.42 11.56
N THR A 408 6.77 -3.74 10.32
CA THR A 408 7.91 -3.11 9.64
C THR A 408 7.73 -1.59 9.48
N THR A 409 6.51 -1.11 9.21
CA THR A 409 6.26 0.34 9.11
C THR A 409 6.44 1.08 10.43
N LEU A 410 6.30 0.40 11.58
CA LEU A 410 6.64 0.98 12.88
C LEU A 410 8.17 1.12 13.01
N GLN A 411 8.92 0.12 12.53
CA GLN A 411 10.38 0.21 12.40
C GLN A 411 10.76 1.40 11.49
N ASP A 412 10.10 1.56 10.33
CA ASP A 412 10.36 2.67 9.41
C ASP A 412 10.10 4.04 10.07
N TYR A 413 9.02 4.17 10.85
CA TYR A 413 8.72 5.37 11.63
C TYR A 413 9.78 5.66 12.71
N PHE A 414 10.26 4.64 13.43
CA PHE A 414 11.33 4.79 14.42
C PHE A 414 12.69 5.10 13.77
N ALA A 415 12.96 4.57 12.58
CA ALA A 415 14.13 4.95 11.80
C ALA A 415 14.09 6.45 11.42
N ALA A 416 12.91 6.97 11.07
CA ALA A 416 12.71 8.38 10.80
C ALA A 416 12.94 9.25 12.05
N ILE A 417 12.49 8.82 13.24
CA ILE A 417 12.81 9.49 14.52
C ILE A 417 14.34 9.58 14.71
N TYR A 418 15.07 8.50 14.45
CA TYR A 418 16.52 8.51 14.57
C TYR A 418 17.16 9.54 13.64
N LEU A 419 16.73 9.60 12.37
CA LEU A 419 17.23 10.56 11.38
C LEU A 419 16.94 12.01 11.76
N VAL A 420 15.76 12.29 12.34
CA VAL A 420 15.42 13.61 12.84
C VAL A 420 16.40 14.09 13.93
N ASN A 421 16.83 13.18 14.80
CA ASN A 421 17.81 13.45 15.86
C ASN A 421 19.28 13.37 15.37
N ASN A 422 19.54 12.69 14.24
CA ASN A 422 20.87 12.45 13.68
C ASN A 422 20.92 12.80 12.18
N PRO A 423 20.81 14.09 11.82
CA PRO A 423 20.73 14.54 10.42
C PRO A 423 21.92 14.10 9.55
N GLY A 424 23.11 13.93 10.14
CA GLY A 424 24.31 13.47 9.44
C GLY A 424 24.28 12.00 9.04
N SER A 425 23.25 11.25 9.47
CA SER A 425 23.03 9.84 9.08
C SER A 425 22.05 9.71 7.92
N MET A 426 21.70 10.78 7.20
CA MET A 426 20.80 10.68 6.04
C MET A 426 21.39 9.72 5.01
N PHE A 427 20.58 8.77 4.55
CA PHE A 427 20.95 7.83 3.50
C PHE A 427 21.03 8.53 2.13
N THR A 428 21.63 7.86 1.16
CA THR A 428 21.87 8.37 -0.19
C THR A 428 20.84 7.85 -1.19
N GLU A 429 20.84 8.41 -2.40
CA GLU A 429 20.07 7.87 -3.54
C GLU A 429 20.50 6.43 -3.89
N THR A 430 21.78 6.09 -3.70
CA THR A 430 22.26 4.72 -3.94
C THR A 430 21.61 3.74 -2.98
N ASP A 431 21.41 4.13 -1.72
CA ASP A 431 20.74 3.31 -0.72
C ASP A 431 19.25 3.11 -1.06
N MET A 432 18.57 4.18 -1.49
CA MET A 432 17.17 4.13 -1.95
C MET A 432 16.98 3.13 -3.10
N ASN A 433 17.90 3.14 -4.07
CA ASN A 433 17.87 2.20 -5.20
C ASN A 433 18.07 0.73 -4.78
N GLN A 434 18.70 0.48 -3.64
CA GLN A 434 18.93 -0.86 -3.10
C GLN A 434 17.86 -1.30 -2.10
N ASN A 435 17.14 -0.36 -1.50
CA ASN A 435 16.15 -0.59 -0.46
C ASN A 435 14.93 0.33 -0.62
N SER A 436 13.88 -0.19 -1.24
CA SER A 436 12.61 0.51 -1.44
C SER A 436 11.92 0.93 -0.12
N ASN A 437 12.27 0.33 1.03
CA ASN A 437 11.63 0.67 2.30
C ASN A 437 12.04 2.05 2.82
N LEU A 438 13.15 2.60 2.30
CA LEU A 438 13.62 3.93 2.66
C LEU A 438 12.67 5.05 2.18
N GLU A 439 11.80 4.78 1.20
CA GLU A 439 10.72 5.70 0.81
C GLU A 439 9.80 6.04 1.97
N ASP A 440 9.30 5.03 2.69
CA ASP A 440 8.42 5.21 3.85
C ASP A 440 9.14 5.96 4.99
N VAL A 441 10.42 5.64 5.22
CA VAL A 441 11.27 6.36 6.19
C VAL A 441 11.40 7.84 5.82
N LEU A 442 11.59 8.15 4.54
CA LEU A 442 11.70 9.52 4.07
C LEU A 442 10.39 10.30 4.24
N ILE A 443 9.26 9.68 3.91
CA ILE A 443 7.92 10.26 4.11
C ILE A 443 7.71 10.60 5.59
N PHE A 444 8.01 9.66 6.50
CA PHE A 444 7.94 9.90 7.93
C PHE A 444 8.92 10.98 8.40
N TYR A 445 10.16 10.99 7.90
CA TYR A 445 11.16 11.99 8.26
C TYR A 445 10.69 13.41 7.90
N VAL A 446 10.13 13.59 6.70
CA VAL A 446 9.59 14.87 6.24
C VAL A 446 8.42 15.32 7.11
N GLY A 447 7.49 14.42 7.42
CA GLY A 447 6.37 14.71 8.31
C GLY A 447 6.79 15.05 9.74
N LEU A 448 7.74 14.31 10.31
CA LEU A 448 8.25 14.59 11.66
C LEU A 448 9.02 15.92 11.72
N SER A 449 9.73 16.27 10.65
CA SER A 449 10.46 17.55 10.55
C SER A 449 9.54 18.77 10.65
N LYS A 450 8.27 18.64 10.24
CA LYS A 450 7.24 19.70 10.37
C LYS A 450 7.02 20.11 11.83
N HIS A 451 7.19 19.20 12.79
CA HIS A 451 6.88 19.43 14.20
C HIS A 451 8.05 19.99 15.03
N ILE A 452 9.26 20.00 14.47
CA ILE A 452 10.46 20.46 15.18
C ILE A 452 11.05 21.76 14.60
N ASP A 453 10.30 22.42 13.71
CA ASP A 453 10.66 23.66 13.00
C ASP A 453 12.07 23.60 12.39
N ARG A 454 12.44 22.42 11.92
CA ARG A 454 13.75 22.17 11.31
C ARG A 454 13.62 22.45 9.83
N LYS A 455 14.49 23.32 9.30
CA LYS A 455 14.66 23.43 7.85
C LYS A 455 14.98 22.02 7.33
N ILE A 456 14.10 21.47 6.50
CA ILE A 456 14.39 20.24 5.77
C ILE A 456 15.62 20.60 4.93
N GLY A 457 16.77 20.03 5.29
CA GLY A 457 18.01 20.26 4.56
C GLY A 457 17.87 19.81 3.11
N THR A 458 18.93 19.95 2.33
CA THR A 458 18.92 19.47 0.95
C THR A 458 18.75 17.95 0.91
N LEU A 459 17.55 17.47 0.59
CA LEU A 459 17.28 16.07 0.28
C LEU A 459 17.51 15.89 -1.21
N ASP A 460 18.77 15.80 -1.64
CA ASP A 460 19.12 15.69 -3.07
C ASP A 460 18.37 14.54 -3.77
N MET A 461 18.05 13.46 -3.04
CA MET A 461 17.22 12.35 -3.51
C MET A 461 15.79 12.75 -3.93
N LEU A 462 15.21 13.83 -3.38
CA LEU A 462 13.92 14.35 -3.82
C LEU A 462 14.03 15.15 -5.12
N ARG A 463 15.22 15.68 -5.45
CA ARG A 463 15.44 16.40 -6.71
C ARG A 463 15.46 15.46 -7.91
N THR A 464 16.04 14.26 -7.78
CA THR A 464 16.04 13.26 -8.87
C THR A 464 14.65 12.70 -9.14
N ASN A 465 13.74 12.84 -8.17
CA ASN A 465 12.31 12.58 -8.28
C ASN A 465 11.51 13.69 -8.98
N VAL A 466 12.15 14.79 -9.37
CA VAL A 466 11.57 15.86 -10.19
C VAL A 466 12.06 15.71 -11.63
N PHE A 467 11.15 15.39 -12.56
CA PHE A 467 11.48 15.36 -13.99
C PHE A 467 11.37 16.77 -14.58
N HIS A 468 12.46 17.34 -15.08
CA HIS A 468 12.40 18.59 -15.84
C HIS A 468 12.06 18.31 -17.31
N GLY A 469 10.90 18.78 -17.78
CA GLY A 469 10.48 18.63 -19.18
C GLY A 469 11.38 19.38 -20.17
N SER A 470 11.61 18.78 -21.35
CA SER A 470 12.44 19.31 -22.43
C SER A 470 11.75 20.40 -23.27
N TYR A 471 12.56 21.41 -23.62
CA TYR A 471 12.38 22.52 -24.56
C TYR A 471 10.96 22.89 -25.02
N ASN A 472 10.52 24.05 -24.52
CA ASN A 472 9.46 24.97 -24.99
C ASN A 472 8.19 25.14 -24.13
N LEU A 473 7.93 24.30 -23.13
CA LEU A 473 7.01 24.60 -22.01
C LEU A 473 7.51 23.89 -20.74
N ILE A 474 7.97 24.64 -19.75
CA ILE A 474 8.63 24.10 -18.53
C ILE A 474 7.58 23.47 -17.61
N TYR A 475 7.40 22.15 -17.69
CA TYR A 475 6.63 21.38 -16.70
C TYR A 475 7.59 20.69 -15.73
N LEU A 476 7.28 20.78 -14.44
CA LEU A 476 7.95 20.00 -13.39
C LEU A 476 7.18 18.71 -13.20
N GLY A 477 7.75 17.59 -13.65
CA GLY A 477 7.22 16.26 -13.39
C GLY A 477 7.50 15.86 -11.94
N ILE A 478 6.49 15.37 -11.21
CA ILE A 478 6.63 15.04 -9.78
C ILE A 478 6.37 13.55 -9.56
N SER A 479 7.29 12.87 -8.87
CA SER A 479 7.12 11.47 -8.51
C SER A 479 6.15 11.26 -7.33
N SER A 480 5.71 10.01 -7.16
CA SER A 480 4.78 9.63 -6.08
C SER A 480 5.39 9.91 -4.70
N LEU A 481 6.69 9.64 -4.54
CA LEU A 481 7.42 9.90 -3.30
C LEU A 481 7.41 11.38 -2.92
N LEU A 482 7.80 12.27 -3.84
CA LEU A 482 7.83 13.71 -3.56
C LEU A 482 6.42 14.24 -3.27
N LEU A 483 5.41 13.78 -4.02
CA LEU A 483 4.02 14.15 -3.80
C LEU A 483 3.54 13.78 -2.40
N ARG A 484 3.87 12.58 -1.91
CA ARG A 484 3.58 12.12 -0.55
C ARG A 484 4.35 12.91 0.51
N CYS A 485 5.62 13.25 0.25
CA CYS A 485 6.39 14.11 1.14
C CYS A 485 5.76 15.52 1.27
N ILE A 486 5.30 16.12 0.17
CA ILE A 486 4.59 17.42 0.21
C ILE A 486 3.28 17.29 0.99
N TYR A 487 2.56 16.17 0.87
CA TYR A 487 1.36 15.92 1.66
C TYR A 487 1.61 15.88 3.17
N GLU A 488 2.74 15.30 3.59
CA GLU A 488 3.17 15.29 4.99
C GLU A 488 3.64 16.69 5.45
N ASN A 489 4.41 17.40 4.60
CA ASN A 489 4.91 18.73 4.90
C ASN A 489 4.92 19.64 3.64
N ASP A 490 3.90 20.46 3.57
CA ASP A 490 3.65 21.46 2.52
C ASP A 490 4.69 22.59 2.48
N LEU A 491 5.49 22.78 3.54
CA LEU A 491 6.61 23.73 3.53
C LEU A 491 7.67 23.38 2.47
N LEU A 492 7.71 22.13 1.99
CA LEU A 492 8.56 21.72 0.86
C LEU A 492 8.27 22.51 -0.42
N LEU A 493 7.04 22.99 -0.62
CA LEU A 493 6.65 23.83 -1.76
C LEU A 493 7.43 25.14 -1.79
N HIS A 494 7.73 25.68 -0.60
CA HIS A 494 8.38 26.97 -0.42
C HIS A 494 9.90 26.87 -0.30
N ASN A 495 10.44 25.65 -0.37
CA ASN A 495 11.85 25.44 -0.14
C ASN A 495 12.62 25.72 -1.45
N GLN A 496 13.39 26.82 -1.42
CA GLN A 496 14.22 27.30 -2.53
C GLN A 496 15.19 26.24 -3.06
N ASP A 497 15.53 25.24 -2.23
CA ASP A 497 16.43 24.17 -2.62
C ASP A 497 15.79 23.20 -3.65
N TYR A 498 14.46 23.17 -3.84
CA TYR A 498 13.79 22.25 -4.79
C TYR A 498 13.18 22.95 -6.02
N ASN A 499 13.25 24.29 -6.14
CA ASN A 499 12.64 25.05 -7.23
C ASN A 499 11.15 24.70 -7.48
N LEU A 500 10.39 24.43 -6.42
CA LEU A 500 8.97 24.07 -6.47
C LEU A 500 8.02 25.29 -6.42
N ASP A 501 8.54 26.49 -6.70
CA ASP A 501 7.92 27.80 -6.42
C ASP A 501 6.53 28.01 -7.06
N PHE A 502 5.75 28.93 -6.49
CA PHE A 502 4.42 29.28 -6.97
C PHE A 502 4.49 29.89 -8.37
N GLY A 503 3.72 29.31 -9.30
CA GLY A 503 3.63 29.75 -10.69
C GLY A 503 4.18 28.75 -11.71
N HIS A 504 4.90 27.71 -11.28
CA HIS A 504 5.23 26.59 -12.16
C HIS A 504 4.02 25.68 -12.40
N THR A 505 3.92 25.12 -13.62
CA THR A 505 2.94 24.08 -13.90
C THR A 505 3.52 22.71 -13.57
N TRP A 506 2.87 22.00 -12.67
CA TRP A 506 3.27 20.66 -12.23
C TRP A 506 2.65 19.59 -13.13
N SER A 507 3.34 18.48 -13.37
CA SER A 507 2.83 17.38 -14.21
C SER A 507 2.99 16.04 -13.50
N ILE A 508 1.87 15.33 -13.27
CA ILE A 508 1.88 14.04 -12.53
C ILE A 508 1.83 12.83 -13.48
N ALA A 509 1.37 13.09 -14.69
CA ALA A 509 1.15 12.21 -15.82
C ALA A 509 2.16 11.11 -16.19
N ASN A 510 3.45 11.30 -15.88
CA ASN A 510 4.53 10.49 -16.43
C ASN A 510 5.12 9.50 -15.43
N VAL A 511 4.49 9.36 -14.25
CA VAL A 511 4.94 8.48 -13.17
C VAL A 511 3.80 7.56 -12.77
N PRO A 512 4.02 6.24 -12.59
CA PRO A 512 3.00 5.33 -12.07
C PRO A 512 2.48 5.84 -10.72
N MET A 513 1.18 6.07 -10.62
CA MET A 513 0.53 6.70 -9.46
C MET A 513 -0.73 5.93 -9.09
N ASN A 514 -0.96 5.75 -7.79
CA ASN A 514 -2.19 5.13 -7.30
C ASN A 514 -3.28 6.19 -7.05
N ASN A 515 -4.52 5.76 -6.77
CA ASN A 515 -5.62 6.68 -6.49
C ASN A 515 -5.34 7.63 -5.31
N PHE A 516 -4.53 7.22 -4.32
CA PHE A 516 -4.17 8.09 -3.20
C PHE A 516 -3.27 9.23 -3.66
N ASP A 517 -2.36 8.99 -4.60
CA ASP A 517 -1.52 10.02 -5.19
C ASP A 517 -2.37 11.04 -5.98
N TYR A 518 -3.35 10.59 -6.77
CA TYR A 518 -4.32 11.48 -7.43
C TYR A 518 -5.15 12.29 -6.41
N PHE A 519 -5.52 11.67 -5.29
CA PHE A 519 -6.17 12.39 -4.21
C PHE A 519 -5.26 13.50 -3.65
N ILE A 520 -3.99 13.20 -3.35
CA ILE A 520 -3.01 14.17 -2.84
C ILE A 520 -2.84 15.32 -3.83
N ALA A 521 -2.76 15.01 -5.12
CA ALA A 521 -2.66 15.98 -6.18
C ALA A 521 -3.84 16.98 -6.16
N GLY A 522 -5.07 16.47 -6.03
CA GLY A 522 -6.26 17.30 -5.89
C GLY A 522 -6.25 18.12 -4.61
N TYR A 523 -5.82 17.53 -3.50
CA TYR A 523 -5.69 18.23 -2.22
C TYR A 523 -4.70 19.40 -2.30
N ILE A 524 -3.53 19.18 -2.89
CA ILE A 524 -2.50 20.22 -3.06
C ILE A 524 -3.03 21.32 -3.99
N ALA A 525 -3.69 20.97 -5.10
CA ALA A 525 -4.28 21.94 -6.02
C ALA A 525 -5.40 22.79 -5.38
N ALA A 526 -6.20 22.23 -4.47
CA ALA A 526 -7.20 23.02 -3.75
C ALA A 526 -6.59 23.88 -2.63
N THR A 527 -5.52 23.40 -1.99
CA THR A 527 -4.92 24.07 -0.82
C THR A 527 -3.91 25.15 -1.22
N HIS A 528 -3.24 24.98 -2.36
CA HIS A 528 -2.15 25.84 -2.81
C HIS A 528 -2.42 26.36 -4.22
N ASN A 529 -2.02 27.61 -4.49
CA ASN A 529 -2.21 28.27 -5.79
C ASN A 529 -1.21 27.76 -6.85
N ILE A 530 -1.37 26.50 -7.26
CA ILE A 530 -0.48 25.80 -8.18
C ILE A 530 -1.26 25.44 -9.45
N THR A 531 -0.65 25.64 -10.62
CA THR A 531 -1.21 25.09 -11.86
C THR A 531 -0.83 23.63 -11.96
N LEU A 532 -1.81 22.73 -11.96
CA LEU A 532 -1.56 21.29 -11.95
C LEU A 532 -2.02 20.64 -13.24
N ARG A 533 -1.14 19.87 -13.86
CA ARG A 533 -1.46 18.96 -14.96
C ARG A 533 -1.50 17.52 -14.49
N ILE A 534 -2.62 16.86 -14.72
CA ILE A 534 -2.79 15.43 -14.48
C ILE A 534 -3.10 14.72 -15.79
N ASN A 535 -2.48 13.55 -16.01
CA ASN A 535 -3.02 12.59 -16.98
C ASN A 535 -3.84 11.59 -16.22
N VAL A 536 -5.04 11.30 -16.71
CA VAL A 536 -5.95 10.33 -16.14
C VAL A 536 -6.18 9.25 -17.19
N SER A 537 -5.99 8.01 -16.77
CA SER A 537 -6.22 6.82 -17.58
C SER A 537 -7.48 6.06 -17.14
N HIS A 538 -7.97 6.28 -15.91
CA HIS A 538 -9.11 5.56 -15.33
C HIS A 538 -10.08 6.48 -14.57
N ALA A 539 -11.37 6.11 -14.53
CA ALA A 539 -12.40 6.92 -13.85
C ALA A 539 -12.16 7.02 -12.34
N THR A 540 -11.54 6.00 -11.73
CA THR A 540 -11.24 6.01 -10.29
C THR A 540 -10.18 7.03 -9.90
N GLN A 541 -9.20 7.29 -10.78
CA GLN A 541 -8.16 8.29 -10.56
C GLN A 541 -8.77 9.69 -10.53
N LEU A 542 -9.65 9.97 -11.48
CA LEU A 542 -10.39 11.23 -11.55
C LEU A 542 -11.35 11.41 -10.37
N THR A 543 -12.01 10.33 -9.95
CA THR A 543 -12.85 10.31 -8.74
C THR A 543 -12.01 10.63 -7.49
N ALA A 544 -10.82 10.05 -7.37
CA ALA A 544 -9.92 10.31 -6.24
C ALA A 544 -9.39 11.75 -6.26
N PHE A 545 -8.99 12.25 -7.43
CA PHE A 545 -8.58 13.65 -7.62
C PHE A 545 -9.67 14.64 -7.23
N LYS A 546 -10.91 14.43 -7.70
CA LYS A 546 -12.07 15.24 -7.33
C LYS A 546 -12.29 15.26 -5.82
N LYS A 547 -12.22 14.09 -5.17
CA LYS A 547 -12.34 14.01 -3.71
C LYS A 547 -11.21 14.76 -2.99
N GLY A 548 -10.01 14.80 -3.57
CA GLY A 548 -8.90 15.64 -3.12
C GLY A 548 -9.24 17.13 -3.15
N LEU A 549 -9.78 17.61 -4.28
CA LEU A 549 -10.20 19.01 -4.42
C LEU A 549 -11.27 19.41 -3.40
N GLN A 550 -12.24 18.54 -3.16
CA GLN A 550 -13.37 18.80 -2.27
C GLN A 550 -13.02 18.67 -0.78
N PHE A 551 -11.81 18.22 -0.44
CA PHE A 551 -11.46 17.82 0.92
C PHE A 551 -11.54 18.97 1.94
N GLN A 552 -11.27 20.23 1.55
CA GLN A 552 -11.27 21.37 2.48
C GLN A 552 -12.47 22.33 2.36
N GLN A 553 -13.50 22.07 1.54
CA GLN A 553 -14.61 23.02 1.25
C GLN A 553 -14.17 24.43 0.79
N ASN A 554 -12.88 24.65 0.56
CA ASN A 554 -12.34 25.91 0.08
C ASN A 554 -12.41 25.97 -1.45
N SER A 555 -12.55 27.18 -1.98
CA SER A 555 -12.44 27.45 -3.41
C SER A 555 -11.11 26.96 -3.97
N VAL A 556 -11.11 26.44 -5.20
CA VAL A 556 -9.87 25.98 -5.84
C VAL A 556 -9.06 27.20 -6.28
N ASN A 557 -7.87 27.36 -5.69
CA ASN A 557 -6.93 28.40 -6.09
C ASN A 557 -5.99 27.83 -7.16
N GLY A 558 -6.08 28.29 -8.41
CA GLY A 558 -5.16 27.91 -9.49
C GLY A 558 -5.84 27.33 -10.73
N LYS A 559 -5.04 26.87 -11.70
CA LYS A 559 -5.52 26.27 -12.96
C LYS A 559 -5.27 24.76 -12.98
N ILE A 560 -6.30 23.98 -13.30
CA ILE A 560 -6.24 22.51 -13.37
C ILE A 560 -6.31 22.08 -14.83
N ASN A 561 -5.24 21.46 -15.33
CA ASN A 561 -5.17 20.92 -16.68
C ASN A 561 -5.31 19.38 -16.65
N ILE A 562 -6.44 18.85 -17.07
CA ILE A 562 -6.70 17.41 -17.09
C ILE A 562 -6.51 16.89 -18.52
N ARG A 563 -5.63 15.90 -18.68
CA ARG A 563 -5.50 15.14 -19.92
C ARG A 563 -6.09 13.74 -19.75
N LEU A 564 -6.97 13.35 -20.66
CA LEU A 564 -7.64 12.06 -20.65
C LEU A 564 -7.07 11.19 -21.79
N HIS A 565 -6.50 10.02 -21.46
CA HIS A 565 -5.97 9.06 -22.45
C HIS A 565 -6.87 7.81 -22.50
N TYR A 566 -7.41 7.47 -23.68
CA TYR A 566 -8.52 6.50 -23.83
C TYR A 566 -8.08 5.11 -24.32
N LEU A 567 -7.09 4.50 -23.66
CA LEU A 567 -6.74 3.12 -24.03
C LEU A 567 -7.63 2.06 -23.35
N ASP A 568 -8.37 2.38 -22.27
CA ASP A 568 -9.10 1.37 -21.47
C ASP A 568 -10.55 1.69 -21.05
N PHE A 569 -11.11 2.84 -21.43
CA PHE A 569 -12.49 3.21 -21.04
C PHE A 569 -13.53 2.44 -21.87
N SER A 570 -13.78 1.18 -21.51
CA SER A 570 -14.85 0.40 -22.12
C SER A 570 -16.24 0.87 -21.60
N ARG A 571 -16.94 1.64 -22.45
CA ARG A 571 -18.41 1.79 -22.54
C ARG A 571 -19.17 2.75 -21.60
N ALA A 572 -18.53 3.57 -20.78
CA ALA A 572 -19.21 4.67 -20.08
C ALA A 572 -18.42 5.97 -20.27
N ASP A 573 -19.09 7.07 -20.65
CA ASP A 573 -18.47 8.39 -20.81
C ASP A 573 -17.87 8.82 -19.46
N PRO A 574 -16.54 8.78 -19.29
CA PRO A 574 -15.92 9.01 -18.00
C PRO A 574 -16.00 10.49 -17.59
N VAL A 575 -16.31 11.39 -18.52
CA VAL A 575 -16.48 12.82 -18.25
C VAL A 575 -17.95 13.14 -17.94
N ALA A 576 -18.89 12.30 -18.36
CA ALA A 576 -20.29 12.38 -17.95
C ALA A 576 -20.52 12.18 -16.45
N GLU A 577 -19.61 11.52 -15.73
CA GLU A 577 -19.67 11.37 -14.26
C GLU A 577 -18.91 12.48 -13.50
N VAL A 578 -18.20 13.35 -14.21
CA VAL A 578 -17.26 14.30 -13.63
C VAL A 578 -17.93 15.66 -13.49
N ASP A 579 -18.19 16.02 -12.24
CA ASP A 579 -18.65 17.33 -11.80
C ASP A 579 -17.51 17.92 -10.96
N LEU A 580 -16.59 18.66 -11.60
CA LEU A 580 -15.47 19.34 -10.92
C LEU A 580 -15.97 20.68 -10.36
N PRO A 581 -15.28 21.27 -9.37
CA PRO A 581 -15.68 22.56 -8.80
C PRO A 581 -15.86 23.63 -9.90
N SER A 582 -17.01 24.30 -9.91
CA SER A 582 -17.38 25.28 -10.96
C SER A 582 -16.50 26.52 -10.97
N ASP A 583 -15.78 26.77 -9.88
CA ASP A 583 -14.86 27.89 -9.67
C ASP A 583 -13.41 27.59 -10.09
N ALA A 584 -13.09 26.34 -10.44
CA ALA A 584 -11.77 25.98 -10.92
C ALA A 584 -11.57 26.40 -12.39
N VAL A 585 -10.44 27.05 -12.69
CA VAL A 585 -10.03 27.29 -14.09
C VAL A 585 -9.53 25.98 -14.68
N ILE A 586 -10.19 25.47 -15.73
CA ILE A 586 -9.92 24.14 -16.27
C ILE A 586 -9.32 24.22 -17.68
N GLY A 587 -8.30 23.42 -17.92
CA GLY A 587 -7.87 23.01 -19.27
C GLY A 587 -8.16 21.53 -19.48
N LEU A 588 -8.82 21.16 -20.58
CA LEU A 588 -9.12 19.76 -20.93
C LEU A 588 -8.36 19.37 -22.18
N ASN A 589 -7.64 18.25 -22.10
CA ASN A 589 -7.09 17.58 -23.29
C ASN A 589 -7.81 16.25 -23.49
N LEU A 590 -8.68 16.23 -24.49
CA LEU A 590 -9.48 15.09 -24.90
C LEU A 590 -8.75 14.39 -26.06
N MET A 591 -7.99 13.34 -25.72
CA MET A 591 -7.38 12.43 -26.69
C MET A 591 -8.35 11.28 -26.99
N LEU A 592 -9.56 11.62 -27.41
CA LEU A 592 -10.72 10.72 -27.47
C LEU A 592 -11.34 10.68 -28.88
N ASP A 593 -11.84 9.51 -29.28
CA ASP A 593 -12.79 9.37 -30.39
C ASP A 593 -14.22 9.67 -29.90
N LEU A 594 -14.47 10.91 -29.46
CA LEU A 594 -15.81 11.34 -29.06
C LEU A 594 -16.64 11.80 -30.25
N ASP A 595 -17.96 11.67 -30.15
CA ASP A 595 -18.87 12.41 -31.02
C ASP A 595 -19.03 13.87 -30.55
N VAL A 596 -19.58 14.70 -31.44
CA VAL A 596 -19.88 16.12 -31.19
C VAL A 596 -20.74 16.32 -29.93
N TYR A 597 -21.72 15.45 -29.72
CA TYR A 597 -22.66 15.55 -28.62
C TYR A 597 -21.96 15.41 -27.27
N SER A 598 -21.10 14.41 -27.14
CA SER A 598 -20.31 14.15 -25.93
C SER A 598 -19.36 15.31 -25.64
N ILE A 599 -18.68 15.86 -26.64
CA ILE A 599 -17.81 17.05 -26.47
C ILE A 599 -18.62 18.24 -25.93
N CYS A 600 -19.82 18.49 -26.48
CA CYS A 600 -20.67 19.59 -26.03
C CYS A 600 -21.17 19.40 -24.59
N GLN A 601 -21.53 18.16 -24.20
CA GLN A 601 -21.89 17.84 -22.82
C GLN A 601 -20.73 18.11 -21.85
N ILE A 602 -19.51 17.75 -22.23
CA ILE A 602 -18.31 17.99 -21.43
C ILE A 602 -18.09 19.48 -21.21
N ILE A 603 -18.05 20.28 -22.29
CA ILE A 603 -17.82 21.73 -22.22
C ILE A 603 -18.88 22.39 -21.32
N SER A 604 -20.13 21.96 -21.43
CA SER A 604 -21.25 22.54 -20.67
C SER A 604 -21.13 22.44 -19.15
N LYS A 605 -20.34 21.50 -18.65
CA LYS A 605 -20.13 21.28 -17.22
C LYS A 605 -19.05 22.18 -16.63
N PHE A 606 -18.26 22.84 -17.47
CA PHE A 606 -17.11 23.62 -17.05
C PHE A 606 -17.27 25.08 -17.50
N PRO A 607 -18.01 25.90 -16.73
CA PRO A 607 -18.28 27.29 -17.10
C PRO A 607 -17.00 28.14 -17.18
N LEU A 608 -15.95 27.78 -16.43
CA LEU A 608 -14.63 28.44 -16.43
C LEU A 608 -13.56 27.68 -17.25
N LEU A 609 -13.97 26.95 -18.30
CA LEU A 609 -13.05 26.25 -19.20
C LEU A 609 -12.26 27.26 -20.05
N GLU A 610 -10.93 27.26 -19.92
CA GLU A 610 -10.05 28.18 -20.68
C GLU A 610 -9.33 27.52 -21.86
N GLU A 611 -9.07 26.21 -21.78
CA GLU A 611 -8.28 25.48 -22.79
C GLU A 611 -8.95 24.15 -23.11
N LEU A 612 -9.12 23.86 -24.40
CA LEU A 612 -9.67 22.60 -24.90
C LEU A 612 -8.81 22.09 -26.06
N LEU A 613 -8.00 21.08 -25.80
CA LEU A 613 -7.26 20.35 -26.82
C LEU A 613 -8.06 19.11 -27.22
N ILE A 614 -8.35 18.96 -28.50
CA ILE A 614 -9.07 17.81 -29.06
C ILE A 614 -8.19 17.15 -30.12
N LYS A 615 -7.93 15.85 -29.98
CA LYS A 615 -7.37 15.05 -31.05
C LYS A 615 -8.49 14.34 -31.79
N ILE A 616 -8.53 14.50 -33.12
CA ILE A 616 -9.63 14.03 -33.98
C ILE A 616 -9.08 13.01 -34.98
N ASP A 617 -9.62 11.79 -34.93
CA ASP A 617 -9.32 10.71 -35.87
C ASP A 617 -10.02 10.91 -37.22
N ASP A 618 -9.56 10.21 -38.25
CA ASP A 618 -10.00 10.32 -39.65
C ASP A 618 -11.47 9.93 -39.87
N LYS A 619 -12.12 9.30 -38.89
CA LYS A 619 -13.51 8.83 -38.95
C LYS A 619 -14.53 9.81 -38.35
N PHE A 620 -14.10 10.98 -37.88
CA PHE A 620 -14.99 11.96 -37.24
C PHE A 620 -15.92 12.64 -38.26
N ASP A 621 -17.24 12.46 -38.09
CA ASP A 621 -18.26 13.10 -38.94
C ASP A 621 -18.53 14.53 -38.47
N CYS A 622 -18.09 15.51 -39.25
CA CYS A 622 -18.25 16.93 -38.96
C CYS A 622 -19.63 17.50 -39.35
N HIS A 623 -20.54 16.69 -39.92
CA HIS A 623 -21.82 17.17 -40.43
C HIS A 623 -22.92 17.36 -39.37
N SER A 624 -22.72 16.90 -38.13
CA SER A 624 -23.64 17.15 -37.01
C SER A 624 -23.28 18.44 -36.25
N THR A 625 -24.25 19.35 -36.12
CA THR A 625 -24.12 20.75 -35.70
C THR A 625 -23.65 20.96 -34.25
N ILE A 626 -22.35 21.25 -34.03
CA ILE A 626 -21.81 21.72 -32.73
C ILE A 626 -22.47 23.06 -32.28
N LEU A 627 -22.71 23.97 -33.23
CA LEU A 627 -23.22 25.33 -32.97
C LEU A 627 -24.72 25.40 -32.66
N GLU A 628 -25.51 24.44 -33.13
CA GLU A 628 -26.94 24.40 -32.84
C GLU A 628 -27.21 23.80 -31.46
N HIS A 629 -26.22 23.14 -30.86
CA HIS A 629 -26.35 22.54 -29.54
C HIS A 629 -26.55 23.65 -28.48
N PRO A 630 -27.67 23.64 -27.74
CA PRO A 630 -28.01 24.68 -26.76
C PRO A 630 -26.91 24.91 -25.70
N LEU A 631 -26.14 23.86 -25.39
CA LEU A 631 -25.06 23.90 -24.41
C LEU A 631 -23.83 24.73 -24.85
N MET A 632 -23.61 24.91 -26.17
CA MET A 632 -22.52 25.76 -26.69
C MET A 632 -22.91 27.26 -26.73
N LYS A 633 -24.19 27.58 -26.48
CA LYS A 633 -24.70 28.96 -26.37
C LYS A 633 -24.50 29.58 -24.98
N LEU A 634 -23.80 28.88 -24.07
CA LEU A 634 -23.46 29.43 -22.75
C LEU A 634 -22.58 30.68 -22.92
N LYS A 635 -23.08 31.79 -22.39
CA LYS A 635 -22.56 33.15 -22.56
C LYS A 635 -21.27 33.45 -21.79
N GLU A 636 -20.69 32.48 -21.08
CA GLU A 636 -19.66 32.72 -20.05
C GLU A 636 -18.23 32.28 -20.42
N LEU A 637 -18.01 31.68 -21.60
CA LEU A 637 -16.66 31.29 -22.05
C LEU A 637 -15.97 32.46 -22.78
N GLU A 638 -15.39 33.40 -22.05
CA GLU A 638 -14.73 34.60 -22.62
C GLU A 638 -13.39 34.29 -23.33
N ARG A 639 -12.71 33.18 -23.00
CA ARG A 639 -11.41 32.79 -23.58
C ARG A 639 -11.28 31.27 -23.66
N LEU A 640 -11.76 30.67 -24.75
CA LEU A 640 -11.53 29.24 -25.03
C LEU A 640 -10.47 29.09 -26.12
N ALA A 641 -9.29 28.57 -25.76
CA ALA A 641 -8.29 28.15 -26.73
C ALA A 641 -8.60 26.72 -27.21
N ILE A 642 -8.83 26.54 -28.51
CA ILE A 642 -9.12 25.22 -29.10
C ILE A 642 -7.96 24.80 -29.99
N VAL A 643 -7.32 23.68 -29.63
CA VAL A 643 -6.27 23.07 -30.45
C VAL A 643 -6.81 21.78 -31.03
N ILE A 644 -6.74 21.64 -32.35
CA ILE A 644 -7.23 20.46 -33.09
C ILE A 644 -6.04 19.74 -33.72
N MET A 645 -5.86 18.46 -33.38
CA MET A 645 -4.90 17.59 -34.04
C MET A 645 -5.63 16.57 -34.90
N THR A 646 -5.44 16.59 -36.22
CA THR A 646 -6.06 15.63 -37.16
C THR A 646 -5.11 15.29 -38.31
N TYR A 647 -5.33 14.15 -38.95
CA TYR A 647 -4.57 13.71 -40.13
C TYR A 647 -5.22 14.17 -41.45
N ASN A 648 -6.38 14.85 -41.41
CA ASN A 648 -7.11 15.36 -42.58
C ASN A 648 -7.37 16.88 -42.53
N TYR A 649 -6.73 17.64 -43.43
CA TYR A 649 -6.84 19.10 -43.52
C TYR A 649 -8.28 19.61 -43.78
N LYS A 650 -9.08 18.87 -44.55
CA LYS A 650 -10.45 19.30 -44.91
C LYS A 650 -11.39 19.26 -43.70
N SER A 651 -11.17 18.31 -42.79
CA SER A 651 -11.89 18.19 -41.53
C SER A 651 -11.59 19.37 -40.59
N ILE A 652 -10.34 19.87 -40.56
CA ILE A 652 -9.95 21.05 -39.74
C ILE A 652 -10.82 22.26 -40.08
N LEU A 653 -10.95 22.56 -41.37
CA LEU A 653 -11.58 23.79 -41.82
C LEU A 653 -13.08 23.81 -41.53
N GLU A 654 -13.75 22.66 -41.68
CA GLU A 654 -15.16 22.49 -41.34
C GLU A 654 -15.42 22.54 -39.83
N ILE A 655 -14.49 22.05 -39.01
CA ILE A 655 -14.60 22.09 -37.55
C ILE A 655 -14.32 23.51 -37.03
N LEU A 656 -13.28 24.20 -37.54
CA LEU A 656 -12.97 25.57 -37.14
C LEU A 656 -14.12 26.54 -37.45
N LYS A 657 -14.81 26.38 -38.59
CA LYS A 657 -16.04 27.15 -38.91
C LYS A 657 -17.13 26.98 -37.85
N GLN A 658 -17.17 25.85 -37.14
CA GLN A 658 -18.15 25.59 -36.08
C GLN A 658 -17.77 26.18 -34.73
N PHE A 659 -16.54 26.67 -34.53
CA PHE A 659 -16.13 27.31 -33.27
C PHE A 659 -16.00 28.84 -33.38
N VAL A 660 -15.98 29.38 -34.60
CA VAL A 660 -15.93 30.82 -34.87
C VAL A 660 -17.35 31.40 -34.78
N VAL A 661 -17.68 32.04 -33.66
CA VAL A 661 -18.88 32.87 -33.51
C VAL A 661 -18.46 34.34 -33.75
N PRO A 662 -19.27 35.17 -34.43
CA PRO A 662 -19.01 36.61 -34.51
C PRO A 662 -18.77 37.20 -33.11
N GLU A 663 -17.75 38.07 -32.98
CA GLU A 663 -17.33 38.76 -31.74
C GLU A 663 -16.50 37.95 -30.72
N ARG A 664 -16.17 36.67 -30.96
CA ARG A 664 -15.20 35.91 -30.14
C ARG A 664 -13.85 35.76 -30.86
N PRO A 665 -12.73 36.32 -30.34
CA PRO A 665 -11.42 36.12 -30.96
C PRO A 665 -10.94 34.68 -30.75
N LEU A 666 -10.79 33.92 -31.83
CA LEU A 666 -10.08 32.65 -31.80
C LEU A 666 -8.57 32.93 -31.63
N LYS A 667 -7.97 32.43 -30.55
CA LYS A 667 -6.52 32.25 -30.48
C LYS A 667 -6.21 30.89 -31.14
N ILE A 668 -5.72 30.93 -32.37
CA ILE A 668 -5.22 29.77 -33.13
C ILE A 668 -3.78 29.49 -32.71
#